data_AF-B5IPX9-F1
#
_entry.id   AF-B5IPX9-F1
#
_cell.length_a   1.000
_cell.length_b   1.000
_cell.length_c   1.000
_cell.angle_alpha   90.00
_cell.angle_beta   90.00
_cell.angle_gamma   90.00
#
_symmetry.space_group_name_H-M   'P 1'
#
loop_
_entity.id
_entity.type
_entity.pdbx_description
1 polymer ?
#
loop_
_entity_poly.entity_id
_entity_poly.type
_entity_poly.pdbx_seq_one_letter_code
_entity_poly.pdbx_strand_id
1 'polypeptide(L)'
;MAYRLESATVLDYLIRRDLCAPTDQLISAQSLNSKNLNLLVKLRPVAGQAPNRPVQLLVKQIPPDDGCSAHESFRREWGLHQWISSDPDLIPLGQWLPEVVDHDPANQILVFHFLDQYSELGKVYSGSAEYPVDLARTLGVTLAAVHKHTFGRTDSPGSLDGAAPDQGGLDGDQREGGADGLISGPSDPPDLAGDLEDLSPDVFLRVRKDGLKFYVLFQRAPELSDALADLEESYRACCLIHNDLKFANILLLRCWSQCSLPTLPARPDQLSFPGEGGILRLIDWEQGIWGDPALDLGALVAEYLRLWLKSLPLSSDLAPAAALALAEVPLDTLQPSMRGLLEAYLAQFPAILQEFPDFPERVIRFAGLSLLEAIQDRLHYREPFGNLDISMLQVARTLLCSPGAALQTVFGRSPGDPHGSDDHSRTRRNPRPPSRPSARPSVRRSHPGVLAETCQQLGSPPEPVPVPLPLQVGQQGGSTDQRLADLLEQVQLEPGVVRHSTKGSRRTVHPATLHRATLHPASAQMNAAYRLRQITQFLHSLYFSGALESPAGAPTLGDGFTRQLQAANSGLGFVDHGWTVTAAEEQQVQVQKQGLHLWVDVASELVIPSPSVRKPGAGSAEVSLAPGTCVGVRLPNAAWVGDDYVAIGNAGEPGEGQPALEVFFNISPEGAVLLMRALIPGLNRWHHPFALKILAEPNGYPRFNAAVLHLPVSAYPHLHALLTHCHPTLRPHLRDPIPLFTQPLARGIGLAESPAGADDFGLDRFQLVAAVLQDAPPEPGARQRALRQAFARRRLDWCRPHLEPGSAGQYQPLEPEAISRPEATPLPGVRAPADAADPSDWAG
;
A
#
# COMPACT_ATOMS: atom_id res chain seq x y z
N MET A 1 28.87 -10.41 -18.62
CA MET A 1 28.04 -9.78 -17.57
C MET A 1 26.97 -8.98 -18.29
N ALA A 2 25.70 -9.13 -17.91
CA ALA A 2 24.62 -8.30 -18.45
C ALA A 2 24.89 -6.83 -18.06
N TYR A 3 24.66 -5.89 -18.99
CA TYR A 3 24.84 -4.46 -18.70
C TYR A 3 23.76 -4.01 -17.70
N ARG A 4 24.14 -3.23 -16.68
CA ARG A 4 23.21 -2.63 -15.72
C ARG A 4 23.18 -1.11 -15.95
N LEU A 5 21.96 -0.58 -16.06
CA LEU A 5 21.70 0.82 -16.30
C LEU A 5 21.98 1.63 -15.04
N GLU A 6 22.94 2.55 -15.14
CA GLU A 6 23.34 3.46 -14.05
C GLU A 6 23.63 4.86 -14.60
N SER A 7 23.42 5.90 -13.78
CA SER A 7 23.69 7.29 -14.18
C SER A 7 25.13 7.51 -14.64
N ALA A 8 26.09 6.74 -14.12
CA ALA A 8 27.50 6.83 -14.46
C ALA A 8 27.85 6.18 -15.81
N THR A 9 27.07 5.20 -16.27
CA THR A 9 27.39 4.36 -17.45
C THR A 9 26.46 4.61 -18.63
N VAL A 10 25.35 5.33 -18.43
CA VAL A 10 24.31 5.52 -19.45
C VAL A 10 24.81 6.31 -20.67
N LEU A 11 25.70 7.29 -20.49
CA LEU A 11 26.24 8.08 -21.62
C LEU A 11 27.05 7.19 -22.56
N ASP A 12 27.96 6.36 -22.02
CA ASP A 12 28.76 5.42 -22.80
C ASP A 12 27.87 4.42 -23.56
N TYR A 13 26.77 4.00 -22.95
CA TYR A 13 25.79 3.13 -23.58
C TYR A 13 25.11 3.82 -24.77
N LEU A 14 24.59 5.03 -24.57
CA LEU A 14 23.93 5.80 -25.64
C LEU A 14 24.87 6.09 -26.82
N ILE A 15 26.15 6.38 -26.55
CA ILE A 15 27.18 6.55 -27.60
C ILE A 15 27.41 5.25 -28.38
N ARG A 16 27.52 4.09 -27.69
CA ARG A 16 27.74 2.79 -28.34
C ARG A 16 26.55 2.35 -29.20
N ARG A 17 25.34 2.77 -28.82
CA ARG A 17 24.10 2.52 -29.57
C ARG A 17 23.83 3.56 -30.66
N ASP A 18 24.74 4.51 -30.89
CA ASP A 18 24.62 5.60 -31.87
C ASP A 18 23.40 6.51 -31.63
N LEU A 19 22.97 6.64 -30.37
CA LEU A 19 21.83 7.47 -29.96
C LEU A 19 22.24 8.89 -29.55
N CYS A 20 23.54 9.13 -29.36
CA CYS A 20 24.11 10.46 -29.19
C CYS A 20 25.56 10.50 -29.69
N ALA A 21 26.01 11.67 -30.12
CA ALA A 21 27.38 11.83 -30.58
C ALA A 21 28.37 11.78 -29.41
N PRO A 22 29.61 11.30 -29.61
CA PRO A 22 30.67 11.40 -28.60
C PRO A 22 30.98 12.83 -28.14
N THR A 23 30.60 13.82 -28.95
CA THR A 23 30.74 15.24 -28.66
C THR A 23 29.61 15.82 -27.81
N ASP A 24 28.50 15.10 -27.63
CA ASP A 24 27.34 15.59 -26.90
C ASP A 24 27.64 15.67 -25.40
N GLN A 25 27.15 16.74 -24.76
CA GLN A 25 27.39 16.98 -23.34
C GLN A 25 26.23 16.44 -22.51
N LEU A 26 26.52 15.51 -21.59
CA LEU A 26 25.56 15.09 -20.55
C LEU A 26 25.33 16.23 -19.56
N ILE A 27 24.09 16.74 -19.50
CA ILE A 27 23.66 17.73 -18.52
C ILE A 27 23.30 17.04 -17.20
N SER A 28 22.54 15.96 -17.27
CA SER A 28 22.11 15.20 -16.10
C SER A 28 21.62 13.79 -16.48
N ALA A 29 21.84 12.82 -15.61
CA ALA A 29 21.19 11.50 -15.66
C ALA A 29 20.57 11.21 -14.28
N GLN A 30 19.24 11.30 -14.20
CA GLN A 30 18.50 11.18 -12.94
C GLN A 30 17.73 9.86 -12.90
N SER A 31 17.87 9.11 -11.82
CA SER A 31 17.03 7.94 -11.58
C SER A 31 15.61 8.37 -11.18
N LEU A 32 14.62 7.77 -11.84
CA LEU A 32 13.21 7.94 -11.52
C LEU A 32 12.74 6.73 -10.70
N ASN A 33 12.05 6.99 -9.60
CA ASN A 33 11.51 5.93 -8.75
C ASN A 33 10.41 5.16 -9.51
N SER A 34 10.68 3.90 -9.87
CA SER A 34 9.79 3.04 -10.64
C SER A 34 10.12 1.57 -10.38
N LYS A 35 9.21 0.66 -10.77
CA LYS A 35 9.45 -0.80 -10.77
C LYS A 35 10.67 -1.18 -11.62
N ASN A 36 10.85 -0.47 -12.74
CA ASN A 36 11.96 -0.64 -13.66
C ASN A 36 13.09 0.34 -13.31
N LEU A 37 14.33 0.01 -13.69
CA LEU A 37 15.44 0.97 -13.64
C LEU A 37 15.21 2.03 -14.72
N ASN A 38 14.70 3.20 -14.31
CA ASN A 38 14.38 4.29 -15.24
C ASN A 38 15.35 5.45 -15.04
N LEU A 39 16.05 5.86 -16.11
CA LEU A 39 16.90 7.04 -16.13
C LEU A 39 16.35 8.11 -17.07
N LEU A 40 16.14 9.32 -16.54
CA LEU A 40 15.93 10.52 -17.35
C LEU A 40 17.29 11.15 -17.68
N VAL A 41 17.68 11.06 -18.94
CA VAL A 41 18.95 11.56 -19.47
C VAL A 41 18.70 12.86 -20.23
N LYS A 42 19.47 13.91 -19.92
CA LYS A 42 19.43 15.20 -20.61
C LYS A 42 20.76 15.47 -21.29
N LEU A 43 20.73 15.64 -22.61
CA LEU A 43 21.89 15.84 -23.47
C LEU A 43 21.85 17.21 -24.12
N ARG A 44 23.01 17.84 -24.28
CA ARG A 44 23.19 19.04 -25.11
C ARG A 44 23.98 18.68 -26.36
N PRO A 45 23.37 18.76 -27.56
CA PRO A 45 24.10 18.61 -28.82
C PRO A 45 25.17 19.70 -28.98
N VAL A 46 26.40 19.33 -29.38
CA VAL A 46 27.52 20.28 -29.48
C VAL A 46 27.83 20.71 -30.92
N ALA A 47 27.35 20.01 -31.96
CA ALA A 47 27.70 20.30 -33.35
C ALA A 47 26.51 20.45 -34.31
N GLY A 48 26.47 21.58 -35.03
CA GLY A 48 26.07 21.65 -36.46
C GLY A 48 24.59 21.66 -36.84
N GLN A 49 23.65 21.20 -36.02
CA GLN A 49 22.22 21.30 -36.30
C GLN A 49 21.48 21.71 -35.03
N ALA A 50 20.80 22.87 -35.08
CA ALA A 50 19.99 23.37 -33.97
C ALA A 50 18.82 22.39 -33.68
N PRO A 51 18.34 22.29 -32.43
CA PRO A 51 17.85 23.44 -31.67
C PRO A 51 18.70 23.78 -30.45
N ASN A 52 18.59 25.02 -29.97
CA ASN A 52 19.17 25.53 -28.71
C ASN A 52 18.63 24.82 -27.44
N ARG A 53 17.89 23.71 -27.58
CA ARG A 53 17.14 23.02 -26.53
C ARG A 53 17.79 21.64 -26.25
N PRO A 54 17.99 21.26 -24.98
CA PRO A 54 18.52 19.95 -24.65
C PRO A 54 17.58 18.83 -25.09
N VAL A 55 18.16 17.75 -25.62
CA VAL A 55 17.47 16.48 -25.91
C VAL A 55 17.26 15.77 -24.58
N GLN A 56 16.07 15.22 -24.37
CA GLN A 56 15.75 14.45 -23.18
C GLN A 56 15.31 13.05 -23.60
N LEU A 57 15.96 12.04 -23.03
CA LEU A 57 15.68 10.63 -23.27
C LEU A 57 15.26 9.98 -21.96
N LEU A 58 14.27 9.09 -22.02
CA LEU A 58 13.94 8.17 -20.95
C LEU A 58 14.49 6.79 -21.32
N VAL A 59 15.43 6.29 -20.53
CA VAL A 59 16.01 4.95 -20.70
C VAL A 59 15.44 4.06 -19.61
N LYS A 60 14.60 3.08 -19.99
CA LYS A 60 14.02 2.09 -19.07
C LYS A 60 14.82 0.78 -19.19
N GLN A 61 15.11 0.12 -18.07
CA GLN A 61 15.67 -1.24 -18.03
C GLN A 61 14.91 -2.11 -17.04
N ILE A 62 14.60 -3.34 -17.43
CA ILE A 62 14.06 -4.35 -16.51
C ILE A 62 15.22 -4.92 -15.66
N PRO A 63 15.11 -4.95 -14.32
CA PRO A 63 16.14 -5.52 -13.45
C PRO A 63 16.49 -6.97 -13.84
N PRO A 64 17.79 -7.36 -13.86
CA PRO A 64 18.21 -8.72 -14.25
C PRO A 64 17.66 -9.86 -13.40
N ASP A 65 17.16 -9.57 -12.19
CA ASP A 65 16.68 -10.56 -11.22
C ASP A 65 15.16 -10.82 -11.28
N ASP A 66 14.40 -10.15 -12.16
CA ASP A 66 12.92 -10.16 -12.20
C ASP A 66 12.26 -11.36 -12.92
N GLY A 67 12.99 -12.46 -13.15
CA GLY A 67 12.42 -13.70 -13.71
C GLY A 67 12.03 -13.62 -15.20
N CYS A 68 11.45 -14.71 -15.74
CA CYS A 68 11.22 -14.88 -17.17
C CYS A 68 10.08 -14.03 -17.75
N SER A 69 9.01 -13.76 -17.01
CA SER A 69 7.83 -13.04 -17.52
C SER A 69 8.10 -11.57 -17.86
N ALA A 70 9.12 -10.96 -17.23
CA ALA A 70 9.49 -9.57 -17.50
C ALA A 70 10.19 -9.40 -18.87
N HIS A 71 10.87 -10.43 -19.38
CA HIS A 71 11.66 -10.36 -20.62
C HIS A 71 10.82 -10.10 -21.89
N GLU A 72 9.51 -10.32 -21.83
CA GLU A 72 8.56 -10.14 -22.94
C GLU A 72 7.93 -8.73 -22.96
N SER A 73 7.91 -8.02 -21.83
CA SER A 73 7.20 -6.74 -21.67
C SER A 73 7.70 -5.65 -22.63
N PHE A 74 9.01 -5.33 -22.62
CA PHE A 74 9.56 -4.32 -23.54
C PHE A 74 9.58 -4.77 -25.00
N ARG A 75 9.64 -6.09 -25.25
CA ARG A 75 9.52 -6.65 -26.60
C ARG A 75 8.14 -6.40 -27.18
N ARG A 76 7.07 -6.56 -26.39
CA ARG A 76 5.69 -6.27 -26.81
C ARG A 76 5.50 -4.79 -27.12
N GLU A 77 5.95 -3.90 -26.23
CA GLU A 77 5.87 -2.45 -26.44
C GLU A 77 6.64 -2.04 -27.71
N TRP A 78 7.88 -2.51 -27.89
CA TRP A 78 8.64 -2.25 -29.12
C TRP A 78 7.97 -2.78 -30.39
N GLY A 79 7.46 -4.01 -30.36
CA GLY A 79 6.76 -4.61 -31.50
C GLY A 79 5.53 -3.80 -31.93
N LEU A 80 4.74 -3.33 -30.96
CA LEU A 80 3.60 -2.44 -31.21
C LEU A 80 4.03 -1.17 -31.96
N HIS A 81 5.12 -0.54 -31.53
CA HIS A 81 5.66 0.66 -32.19
C HIS A 81 6.09 0.41 -33.63
N GLN A 82 6.74 -0.73 -33.90
CA GLN A 82 7.14 -1.12 -35.26
C GLN A 82 5.91 -1.39 -36.14
N TRP A 83 4.89 -2.06 -35.61
CA TRP A 83 3.67 -2.37 -36.34
C TRP A 83 2.90 -1.10 -36.73
N ILE A 84 2.66 -0.20 -35.79
CA ILE A 84 1.98 1.09 -36.04
C ILE A 84 2.73 1.93 -37.08
N SER A 85 4.06 1.86 -37.08
CA SER A 85 4.91 2.64 -37.99
C SER A 85 5.02 2.02 -39.39
N SER A 86 4.71 0.73 -39.55
CA SER A 86 4.82 0.00 -40.83
C SER A 86 3.49 -0.18 -41.55
N ASP A 87 2.36 -0.15 -40.83
CA ASP A 87 1.02 -0.26 -41.42
C ASP A 87 0.38 1.12 -41.67
N PRO A 88 0.14 1.52 -42.94
CA PRO A 88 -0.50 2.78 -43.28
C PRO A 88 -1.84 3.06 -42.60
N ASP A 89 -2.63 2.02 -42.30
CA ASP A 89 -3.94 2.17 -41.66
C ASP A 89 -3.81 2.47 -40.16
N LEU A 90 -2.65 2.18 -39.57
CA LEU A 90 -2.36 2.38 -38.14
C LEU A 90 -1.47 3.60 -37.88
N ILE A 91 -0.79 4.16 -38.89
CA ILE A 91 0.00 5.39 -38.76
C ILE A 91 -0.73 6.50 -37.99
N PRO A 92 -2.04 6.77 -38.20
CA PRO A 92 -2.75 7.80 -37.44
C PRO A 92 -2.78 7.56 -35.92
N LEU A 93 -2.61 6.32 -35.46
CA LEU A 93 -2.55 5.97 -34.04
C LEU A 93 -1.23 6.42 -33.39
N GLY A 94 -0.14 6.50 -34.17
CA GLY A 94 1.20 6.88 -33.69
C GLY A 94 1.23 8.25 -32.99
N GLN A 95 0.26 9.13 -33.30
CA GLN A 95 0.11 10.40 -32.61
C GLN A 95 -0.26 10.28 -31.13
N TRP A 96 -0.64 9.10 -30.62
CA TRP A 96 -1.01 8.87 -29.21
C TRP A 96 0.02 8.08 -28.42
N LEU A 97 0.99 7.45 -29.08
CA LEU A 97 2.03 6.68 -28.41
C LEU A 97 3.30 7.53 -28.22
N PRO A 98 4.18 7.20 -27.25
CA PRO A 98 5.47 7.85 -27.11
C PRO A 98 6.39 7.51 -28.30
N GLU A 99 7.35 8.37 -28.63
CA GLU A 99 8.32 8.03 -29.68
C GLU A 99 9.41 7.13 -29.10
N VAL A 100 9.47 5.87 -29.56
CA VAL A 100 10.54 4.94 -29.20
C VAL A 100 11.70 5.12 -30.15
N VAL A 101 12.87 5.34 -29.56
CA VAL A 101 14.13 5.63 -30.25
C VAL A 101 14.92 4.36 -30.51
N ASP A 102 14.97 3.45 -29.54
CA ASP A 102 15.79 2.23 -29.62
C ASP A 102 15.31 1.14 -28.67
N HIS A 103 15.60 -0.12 -29.01
CA HIS A 103 15.36 -1.30 -28.19
C HIS A 103 16.58 -2.23 -28.21
N ASP A 104 17.08 -2.59 -27.03
CA ASP A 104 18.15 -3.56 -26.82
C ASP A 104 17.60 -4.77 -26.05
N PRO A 105 17.16 -5.83 -26.75
CA PRO A 105 16.58 -7.01 -26.12
C PRO A 105 17.61 -7.81 -25.31
N ALA A 106 18.91 -7.71 -25.61
CA ALA A 106 19.94 -8.46 -24.90
C ALA A 106 20.16 -7.93 -23.48
N ASN A 107 19.95 -6.61 -23.29
CA ASN A 107 20.05 -5.96 -21.98
C ASN A 107 18.68 -5.53 -21.42
N GLN A 108 17.59 -5.83 -22.12
CA GLN A 108 16.21 -5.43 -21.77
C GLN A 108 16.08 -3.92 -21.56
N ILE A 109 16.60 -3.14 -22.51
CA ILE A 109 16.56 -1.68 -22.47
C ILE A 109 15.65 -1.15 -23.57
N LEU A 110 14.79 -0.20 -23.20
CA LEU A 110 13.94 0.55 -24.12
C LEU A 110 14.20 2.04 -23.94
N VAL A 111 14.39 2.76 -25.05
CA VAL A 111 14.76 4.18 -25.05
C VAL A 111 13.66 5.01 -25.73
N PHE A 112 13.18 6.03 -25.04
CA PHE A 112 12.13 6.93 -25.53
C PHE A 112 12.62 8.37 -25.59
N HIS A 113 12.00 9.18 -26.46
CA HIS A 113 12.01 10.62 -26.27
C HIS A 113 11.17 11.01 -25.06
N PHE A 114 11.74 11.78 -24.15
CA PHE A 114 11.04 12.21 -22.95
C PHE A 114 10.08 13.38 -23.24
N LEU A 115 8.83 13.20 -22.83
CA LEU A 115 7.70 14.10 -23.09
C LEU A 115 7.56 15.18 -22.00
N ASP A 116 8.54 16.09 -21.92
CA ASP A 116 8.63 17.09 -20.83
C ASP A 116 7.48 18.12 -20.79
N GLN A 117 6.81 18.34 -21.92
CA GLN A 117 5.66 19.22 -22.06
C GLN A 117 4.35 18.63 -21.53
N TYR A 118 4.35 17.36 -21.10
CA TYR A 118 3.19 16.69 -20.53
C TYR A 118 3.32 16.49 -19.01
N SER A 119 2.19 16.17 -18.40
CA SER A 119 2.04 15.75 -17.01
C SER A 119 1.11 14.53 -16.94
N GLU A 120 1.37 13.59 -16.05
CA GLU A 120 0.45 12.48 -15.78
C GLU A 120 -0.94 12.99 -15.38
N LEU A 121 -2.00 12.45 -15.99
CA LEU A 121 -3.38 12.85 -15.74
C LEU A 121 -3.78 12.66 -14.28
N GLY A 122 -3.30 11.58 -13.65
CA GLY A 122 -3.55 11.31 -12.23
C GLY A 122 -3.05 12.44 -11.31
N LYS A 123 -1.90 13.04 -11.64
CA LYS A 123 -1.37 14.20 -10.90
C LYS A 123 -2.18 15.46 -11.11
N VAL A 124 -2.80 15.63 -12.29
CA VAL A 124 -3.69 16.75 -12.59
C VAL A 124 -5.00 16.64 -11.81
N TYR A 125 -5.57 15.44 -11.69
CA TYR A 125 -6.78 15.20 -10.92
C TYR A 125 -6.56 15.15 -9.40
N SER A 126 -5.37 14.80 -8.94
CA SER A 126 -5.01 14.80 -7.53
C SER A 126 -5.12 16.20 -6.91
N GLY A 127 -6.10 16.42 -6.03
CA GLY A 127 -6.34 17.71 -5.38
C GLY A 127 -7.09 18.73 -6.24
N SER A 128 -7.60 18.33 -7.41
CA SER A 128 -8.51 19.13 -8.23
C SER A 128 -9.95 19.00 -7.73
N ALA A 129 -10.73 20.08 -7.86
CA ALA A 129 -12.20 20.04 -7.73
C ALA A 129 -12.90 20.02 -9.09
N GLU A 130 -12.15 20.00 -10.18
CA GLU A 130 -12.64 20.05 -11.55
C GLU A 130 -12.27 18.79 -12.33
N TYR A 131 -13.26 18.20 -12.97
CA TYR A 131 -13.15 17.01 -13.82
C TYR A 131 -13.77 17.32 -15.18
N PRO A 132 -13.02 17.89 -16.13
CA PRO A 132 -13.56 18.42 -17.38
C PRO A 132 -14.15 17.32 -18.27
N VAL A 133 -15.42 17.48 -18.67
CA VAL A 133 -16.13 16.53 -19.53
C VAL A 133 -15.46 16.40 -20.90
N ASP A 134 -14.94 17.49 -21.45
CA ASP A 134 -14.31 17.48 -22.77
C ASP A 134 -12.99 16.71 -22.79
N LEU A 135 -12.28 16.66 -21.66
CA LEU A 135 -11.10 15.80 -21.51
C LEU A 135 -11.49 14.33 -21.50
N ALA A 136 -12.55 13.97 -20.78
CA ALA A 136 -13.09 12.61 -20.75
C ALA A 136 -13.62 12.17 -22.13
N ARG A 137 -14.29 13.06 -22.87
CA ARG A 137 -14.67 12.84 -24.27
C ARG A 137 -13.47 12.58 -25.16
N THR A 138 -12.41 13.37 -24.99
CA THR A 138 -11.16 13.21 -25.78
C THR A 138 -10.56 11.82 -25.55
N LEU A 139 -10.52 11.35 -24.30
CA LEU A 139 -10.11 9.98 -23.96
C LEU A 139 -10.98 8.94 -24.70
N GLY A 140 -12.29 9.14 -24.71
CA GLY A 140 -13.24 8.23 -25.37
C GLY A 140 -13.00 8.14 -26.88
N VAL A 141 -12.75 9.28 -27.54
CA VAL A 141 -12.41 9.30 -28.98
C VAL A 141 -11.06 8.63 -29.23
N THR A 142 -10.04 8.89 -28.40
CA THR A 142 -8.72 8.28 -28.53
C THR A 142 -8.78 6.75 -28.43
N LEU A 143 -9.46 6.21 -27.41
CA LEU A 143 -9.62 4.76 -27.26
C LEU A 143 -10.45 4.14 -28.38
N ALA A 144 -11.56 4.80 -28.76
CA ALA A 144 -12.39 4.32 -29.86
C ALA A 144 -11.60 4.22 -31.16
N ALA A 145 -10.67 5.14 -31.40
CA ALA A 145 -9.83 5.08 -32.57
C ALA A 145 -8.86 3.90 -32.52
N VAL A 146 -8.17 3.64 -31.41
CA VAL A 146 -7.30 2.45 -31.28
C VAL A 146 -8.09 1.16 -31.50
N HIS A 147 -9.21 0.99 -30.79
CA HIS A 147 -10.03 -0.23 -30.87
C HIS A 147 -10.61 -0.39 -32.27
N LYS A 148 -11.15 0.67 -32.88
CA LYS A 148 -11.77 0.61 -34.21
C LYS A 148 -10.79 0.27 -35.33
N HIS A 149 -9.57 0.83 -35.32
CA HIS A 149 -8.59 0.57 -36.38
C HIS A 149 -7.98 -0.82 -36.28
N THR A 150 -8.05 -1.45 -35.10
CA THR A 150 -7.55 -2.81 -34.87
C THR A 150 -8.67 -3.86 -34.82
N PHE A 151 -9.94 -3.46 -34.75
CA PHE A 151 -11.06 -4.38 -34.60
C PHE A 151 -11.16 -5.42 -35.73
N GLY A 152 -11.23 -6.70 -35.34
CA GLY A 152 -11.41 -7.84 -36.25
C GLY A 152 -10.19 -8.17 -37.11
N ARG A 153 -9.05 -7.53 -36.86
CA ARG A 153 -7.80 -7.85 -37.56
C ARG A 153 -7.16 -9.10 -36.97
N THR A 154 -6.47 -9.85 -37.83
CA THR A 154 -5.77 -11.09 -37.46
C THR A 154 -4.25 -10.97 -37.59
N ASP A 155 -3.76 -9.86 -38.16
CA ASP A 155 -2.34 -9.56 -38.22
C ASP A 155 -1.88 -8.97 -36.88
N SER A 156 -0.83 -9.57 -36.31
CA SER A 156 -0.22 -9.14 -35.05
C SER A 156 1.12 -8.43 -35.32
N PRO A 157 1.62 -7.62 -34.35
CA PRO A 157 2.90 -6.93 -34.46
C PRO A 157 4.11 -7.82 -34.77
N GLY A 158 3.96 -9.15 -34.66
CA GLY A 158 5.00 -10.14 -34.90
C GLY A 158 5.18 -10.64 -36.32
N SER A 159 4.28 -10.33 -37.26
CA SER A 159 4.37 -10.85 -38.62
C SER A 159 5.49 -10.20 -39.47
N LEU A 160 6.26 -9.25 -38.90
CA LEU A 160 7.23 -8.42 -39.60
C LEU A 160 8.67 -9.00 -39.63
N ASP A 161 8.95 -10.06 -38.87
CA ASP A 161 10.23 -10.79 -38.97
C ASP A 161 10.17 -11.79 -40.14
N GLY A 162 10.53 -11.32 -41.34
CA GLY A 162 10.63 -12.10 -42.56
C GLY A 162 11.77 -13.13 -42.56
N ALA A 163 11.64 -14.22 -41.79
CA ALA A 163 12.38 -15.44 -42.05
C ALA A 163 11.65 -16.24 -43.14
N ALA A 164 12.30 -16.41 -44.30
CA ALA A 164 11.79 -17.17 -45.43
C ALA A 164 11.31 -18.58 -45.03
N PRO A 165 10.28 -19.14 -45.70
CA PRO A 165 9.86 -20.51 -45.43
C PRO A 165 10.96 -21.45 -45.91
N ASP A 166 11.71 -22.03 -44.98
CA ASP A 166 12.64 -23.10 -45.28
C ASP A 166 11.80 -24.35 -45.65
N GLN A 167 11.68 -24.60 -46.94
CA GLN A 167 11.16 -25.85 -47.46
C GLN A 167 12.20 -26.94 -47.25
N GLY A 168 12.14 -27.65 -46.13
CA GLY A 168 13.01 -28.80 -45.90
C GLY A 168 12.71 -29.59 -44.63
N GLY A 169 12.19 -30.81 -44.80
CA GLY A 169 12.37 -31.89 -43.82
C GLY A 169 11.17 -32.21 -42.95
N LEU A 170 10.46 -33.27 -43.32
CA LEU A 170 9.63 -34.07 -42.44
C LEU A 170 10.51 -34.64 -41.32
N ASP A 171 10.17 -34.34 -40.06
CA ASP A 171 10.10 -35.32 -38.98
C ASP A 171 9.47 -34.67 -37.74
N GLY A 172 8.54 -35.41 -37.13
CA GLY A 172 7.69 -34.93 -36.06
C GLY A 172 8.40 -34.83 -34.71
N ASP A 173 7.65 -34.19 -33.82
CA ASP A 173 7.83 -34.11 -32.37
C ASP A 173 8.71 -32.95 -31.85
N GLN A 174 8.10 -32.19 -30.93
CA GLN A 174 8.67 -31.14 -30.09
C GLN A 174 9.09 -29.82 -30.78
N ARG A 175 8.11 -28.94 -30.98
CA ARG A 175 8.30 -27.48 -31.04
C ARG A 175 7.32 -26.79 -30.09
N GLU A 176 7.54 -26.94 -28.79
CA GLU A 176 7.14 -25.93 -27.80
C GLU A 176 8.39 -25.07 -27.55
N GLY A 177 8.28 -23.74 -27.71
CA GLY A 177 9.37 -22.80 -27.41
C GLY A 177 9.93 -21.96 -28.55
N GLY A 178 9.14 -21.67 -29.61
CA GLY A 178 9.63 -20.92 -30.77
C GLY A 178 8.79 -19.75 -31.27
N ALA A 179 7.60 -19.49 -30.75
CA ALA A 179 6.70 -18.45 -31.31
C ALA A 179 5.89 -17.64 -30.27
N ASP A 180 6.22 -17.72 -28.98
CA ASP A 180 5.39 -17.12 -27.90
C ASP A 180 5.74 -15.65 -27.55
N GLY A 181 6.61 -15.00 -28.32
CA GLY A 181 7.06 -13.63 -28.03
C GLY A 181 6.16 -12.51 -28.56
N LEU A 182 4.95 -12.82 -29.05
CA LEU A 182 4.10 -11.89 -29.80
C LEU A 182 2.88 -11.46 -28.98
N ILE A 183 2.24 -10.35 -29.39
CA ILE A 183 0.84 -10.09 -29.03
C ILE A 183 -0.01 -11.11 -29.81
N SER A 184 0.12 -12.40 -29.46
CA SER A 184 -0.78 -13.47 -29.89
C SER A 184 -2.06 -13.33 -29.07
N GLY A 185 -3.21 -13.34 -29.74
CA GLY A 185 -4.49 -13.43 -29.03
C GLY A 185 -4.51 -14.73 -28.22
N PRO A 186 -4.96 -14.69 -26.96
CA PRO A 186 -5.09 -15.92 -26.20
C PRO A 186 -6.13 -16.80 -26.92
N SER A 187 -5.80 -18.07 -27.17
CA SER A 187 -6.75 -19.05 -27.71
C SER A 187 -7.87 -19.36 -26.73
N ASP A 188 -7.62 -19.10 -25.43
CA ASP A 188 -8.52 -19.33 -24.32
C ASP A 188 -8.93 -18.00 -23.68
N PRO A 189 -10.15 -17.88 -23.12
CA PRO A 189 -10.55 -16.70 -22.36
C PRO A 189 -9.60 -16.48 -21.16
N PRO A 190 -9.43 -15.22 -20.71
CA PRO A 190 -8.61 -14.94 -19.54
C PRO A 190 -9.27 -15.51 -18.29
N ASP A 191 -8.51 -16.18 -17.44
CA ASP A 191 -9.00 -16.59 -16.12
C ASP A 191 -9.24 -15.35 -15.24
N LEU A 192 -10.52 -15.01 -15.03
CA LEU A 192 -10.91 -13.82 -14.26
C LEU A 192 -11.10 -14.11 -12.77
N ALA A 193 -11.13 -15.38 -12.36
CA ALA A 193 -11.56 -15.80 -11.02
C ALA A 193 -10.53 -16.68 -10.27
N GLY A 194 -9.61 -17.34 -10.94
CA GLY A 194 -8.69 -18.33 -10.35
C GLY A 194 -7.87 -17.76 -9.19
N ASP A 195 -7.26 -16.58 -9.36
CA ASP A 195 -6.50 -15.92 -8.29
C ASP A 195 -7.34 -15.47 -7.07
N LEU A 196 -8.67 -15.48 -7.21
CA LEU A 196 -9.63 -15.13 -6.16
C LEU A 196 -10.20 -16.37 -5.45
N GLU A 197 -10.36 -17.48 -6.18
CA GLU A 197 -11.04 -18.69 -5.71
C GLU A 197 -10.07 -19.81 -5.32
N ASP A 198 -8.96 -19.95 -6.05
CA ASP A 198 -8.04 -21.08 -5.93
C ASP A 198 -6.88 -20.82 -4.96
N LEU A 199 -7.26 -20.44 -3.74
CA LEU A 199 -6.29 -20.11 -2.70
C LEU A 199 -5.64 -21.35 -2.10
N SER A 200 -4.31 -21.40 -2.14
CA SER A 200 -3.51 -22.38 -1.39
C SER A 200 -3.01 -21.80 -0.05
N PRO A 201 -2.46 -22.62 0.86
CA PRO A 201 -1.81 -22.14 2.08
C PRO A 201 -0.71 -21.09 1.87
N ASP A 202 -0.15 -20.96 0.67
CA ASP A 202 0.85 -19.94 0.35
C ASP A 202 0.29 -18.51 0.41
N VAL A 203 -1.05 -18.33 0.37
CA VAL A 203 -1.68 -17.02 0.53
C VAL A 203 -1.22 -16.31 1.81
N PHE A 204 -0.94 -17.05 2.90
CA PHE A 204 -0.44 -16.52 4.17
C PHE A 204 0.97 -15.91 4.08
N LEU A 205 1.76 -16.28 3.07
CA LEU A 205 3.08 -15.70 2.78
C LEU A 205 3.00 -14.50 1.81
N ARG A 206 1.96 -14.46 0.98
CA ARG A 206 1.79 -13.45 -0.07
C ARG A 206 1.15 -12.18 0.48
N VAL A 207 0.04 -12.31 1.22
CA VAL A 207 -0.74 -11.17 1.72
C VAL A 207 -0.58 -10.96 3.23
N ARG A 208 -0.91 -9.76 3.71
CA ARG A 208 -1.04 -9.50 5.15
C ARG A 208 -2.23 -10.26 5.74
N LYS A 209 -2.19 -10.58 7.04
CA LYS A 209 -3.29 -11.26 7.73
C LYS A 209 -4.64 -10.54 7.62
N ASP A 210 -4.66 -9.21 7.67
CA ASP A 210 -5.88 -8.41 7.47
C ASP A 210 -6.39 -8.50 6.01
N GLY A 211 -5.48 -8.66 5.05
CA GLY A 211 -5.77 -8.93 3.65
C GLY A 211 -6.58 -10.21 3.39
N LEU A 212 -6.44 -11.25 4.22
CA LEU A 212 -7.23 -12.48 4.10
C LEU A 212 -8.75 -12.22 4.20
N LYS A 213 -9.14 -11.14 4.87
CA LYS A 213 -10.55 -10.73 4.97
C LYS A 213 -11.17 -10.40 3.61
N PHE A 214 -10.39 -9.93 2.64
CA PHE A 214 -10.86 -9.72 1.27
C PHE A 214 -11.40 -11.02 0.68
N TYR A 215 -10.59 -12.08 0.70
CA TYR A 215 -10.96 -13.39 0.17
C TYR A 215 -12.16 -13.99 0.90
N VAL A 216 -12.21 -13.85 2.24
CA VAL A 216 -13.40 -14.27 3.02
C VAL A 216 -14.67 -13.54 2.58
N LEU A 217 -14.59 -12.23 2.31
CA LEU A 217 -15.75 -11.46 1.86
C LEU A 217 -16.15 -11.81 0.42
N PHE A 218 -15.17 -12.05 -0.45
CA PHE A 218 -15.39 -12.49 -1.83
C PHE A 218 -16.04 -13.87 -1.89
N GLN A 219 -15.43 -14.88 -1.25
CA GLN A 219 -15.90 -16.28 -1.22
C GLN A 219 -17.29 -16.45 -0.57
N ARG A 220 -17.74 -15.48 0.24
CA ARG A 220 -19.10 -15.48 0.83
C ARG A 220 -20.18 -14.96 -0.10
N ALA A 221 -19.82 -14.42 -1.26
CA ALA A 221 -20.73 -13.85 -2.25
C ALA A 221 -20.65 -14.66 -3.54
N PRO A 222 -21.28 -15.86 -3.63
CA PRO A 222 -21.23 -16.72 -4.82
C PRO A 222 -21.71 -16.00 -6.09
N GLU A 223 -22.59 -15.00 -5.97
CA GLU A 223 -23.01 -14.18 -7.09
C GLU A 223 -21.89 -13.35 -7.75
N LEU A 224 -20.76 -13.12 -7.05
CA LEU A 224 -19.56 -12.53 -7.65
C LEU A 224 -18.87 -13.54 -8.57
N SER A 225 -18.67 -14.76 -8.08
CA SER A 225 -18.10 -15.87 -8.85
C SER A 225 -18.90 -16.13 -10.12
N ASP A 226 -20.23 -16.25 -9.99
CA ASP A 226 -21.14 -16.41 -11.13
C ASP A 226 -21.00 -15.26 -12.13
N ALA A 227 -20.95 -14.01 -11.63
CA ALA A 227 -20.83 -12.83 -12.49
C ALA A 227 -19.46 -12.72 -13.20
N LEU A 228 -18.38 -13.23 -12.60
CA LEU A 228 -17.06 -13.28 -13.23
C LEU A 228 -17.00 -14.39 -14.28
N ALA A 229 -17.51 -15.59 -13.96
CA ALA A 229 -17.61 -16.70 -14.92
C ALA A 229 -18.42 -16.30 -16.17
N ASP A 230 -19.57 -15.64 -15.98
CA ASP A 230 -20.37 -15.10 -17.09
C ASP A 230 -19.61 -14.02 -17.89
N LEU A 231 -18.73 -13.25 -17.24
CA LEU A 231 -17.95 -12.19 -17.90
C LEU A 231 -16.82 -12.80 -18.74
N GLU A 232 -16.19 -13.84 -18.21
CA GLU A 232 -15.16 -14.64 -18.86
C GLU A 232 -15.70 -15.39 -20.08
N GLU A 233 -16.84 -16.08 -19.97
CA GLU A 233 -17.47 -16.78 -21.10
C GLU A 233 -17.85 -15.82 -22.24
N SER A 234 -18.29 -14.61 -21.88
CA SER A 234 -18.62 -13.56 -22.83
C SER A 234 -17.40 -12.75 -23.30
N TYR A 235 -16.20 -13.01 -22.79
CA TYR A 235 -14.96 -12.36 -23.22
C TYR A 235 -14.68 -12.59 -24.70
N ARG A 236 -14.26 -11.53 -25.41
CA ARG A 236 -13.90 -11.60 -26.83
C ARG A 236 -12.66 -10.76 -27.10
N ALA A 237 -11.57 -11.43 -27.44
CA ALA A 237 -10.34 -10.79 -27.91
C ALA A 237 -10.50 -10.31 -29.37
N CYS A 238 -11.03 -9.10 -29.58
CA CYS A 238 -11.41 -8.63 -30.92
C CYS A 238 -10.67 -7.36 -31.39
N CYS A 239 -9.97 -6.65 -30.51
CA CYS A 239 -9.14 -5.50 -30.89
C CYS A 239 -7.90 -5.41 -30.00
N LEU A 240 -6.92 -4.58 -30.38
CA LEU A 240 -5.82 -4.22 -29.49
C LEU A 240 -6.38 -3.39 -28.32
N ILE A 241 -6.07 -3.80 -27.10
CA ILE A 241 -6.34 -3.07 -25.86
C ILE A 241 -5.02 -2.75 -25.14
N HIS A 242 -5.04 -1.72 -24.31
CA HIS A 242 -3.91 -1.34 -23.47
C HIS A 242 -3.73 -2.31 -22.30
N ASN A 243 -4.83 -2.79 -21.69
CA ASN A 243 -4.84 -3.79 -20.62
C ASN A 243 -4.14 -3.38 -19.31
N ASP A 244 -3.78 -2.10 -19.16
CA ASP A 244 -3.27 -1.50 -17.91
C ASP A 244 -3.59 0.00 -17.90
N LEU A 245 -4.81 0.34 -18.33
CA LEU A 245 -5.18 1.73 -18.54
C LEU A 245 -5.58 2.39 -17.22
N LYS A 246 -4.67 3.22 -16.70
CA LYS A 246 -4.85 4.01 -15.47
C LYS A 246 -4.48 5.47 -15.71
N PHE A 247 -4.93 6.39 -14.85
CA PHE A 247 -4.60 7.82 -15.03
C PHE A 247 -3.09 8.12 -14.96
N ALA A 248 -2.28 7.23 -14.40
CA ALA A 248 -0.81 7.34 -14.42
C ALA A 248 -0.21 7.02 -15.81
N ASN A 249 -0.89 6.22 -16.63
CA ASN A 249 -0.47 5.81 -17.97
C ASN A 249 -1.00 6.75 -19.07
N ILE A 250 -1.55 7.90 -18.67
CA ILE A 250 -2.10 8.92 -19.57
C ILE A 250 -1.38 10.22 -19.29
N LEU A 251 -0.67 10.76 -20.29
CA LEU A 251 -0.04 12.07 -20.19
C LEU A 251 -0.89 13.14 -20.87
N LEU A 252 -1.06 14.26 -20.17
CA LEU A 252 -1.83 15.43 -20.59
C LEU A 252 -0.89 16.61 -20.85
N LEU A 253 -1.06 17.29 -21.98
CA LEU A 253 -0.29 18.48 -22.32
C LEU A 253 -0.48 19.57 -21.25
N ARG A 254 0.62 20.14 -20.72
CA ARG A 254 0.54 21.10 -19.59
C ARG A 254 -0.32 22.33 -19.86
N CYS A 255 -0.40 22.77 -21.11
CA CYS A 255 -1.21 23.92 -21.54
C CYS A 255 -2.57 23.54 -22.14
N TRP A 256 -3.06 22.31 -21.88
CA TRP A 256 -4.32 21.80 -22.46
C TRP A 256 -5.53 22.73 -22.24
N SER A 257 -5.58 23.48 -21.13
CA SER A 257 -6.68 24.41 -20.83
C SER A 257 -6.73 25.63 -21.74
N GLN A 258 -5.61 25.94 -22.42
CA GLN A 258 -5.50 27.00 -23.42
C GLN A 258 -5.81 26.48 -24.83
N CYS A 259 -5.85 25.16 -24.99
CA CYS A 259 -6.26 24.53 -26.23
C CYS A 259 -7.79 24.67 -26.37
N SER A 260 -8.25 25.08 -27.55
CA SER A 260 -9.66 24.90 -27.89
C SER A 260 -9.89 23.40 -28.05
N LEU A 261 -10.48 22.76 -27.04
CA LEU A 261 -10.92 21.37 -27.16
C LEU A 261 -11.97 21.33 -28.28
N PRO A 262 -11.75 20.52 -29.33
CA PRO A 262 -12.67 20.52 -30.46
C PRO A 262 -14.06 20.12 -29.98
N THR A 263 -15.07 20.88 -30.41
CA THR A 263 -16.47 20.44 -30.36
C THR A 263 -16.50 19.08 -31.05
N LEU A 264 -16.77 18.00 -30.30
CA LEU A 264 -16.75 16.58 -30.72
C LEU A 264 -16.71 16.39 -32.24
N PRO A 265 -15.53 16.16 -32.86
CA PRO A 265 -15.48 15.89 -34.28
C PRO A 265 -16.14 14.54 -34.58
N ALA A 266 -16.81 14.42 -35.72
CA ALA A 266 -17.50 13.18 -36.11
C ALA A 266 -16.53 12.05 -36.51
N ARG A 267 -15.21 12.32 -36.58
CA ARG A 267 -14.17 11.37 -37.00
C ARG A 267 -12.82 11.62 -36.28
N PRO A 268 -11.95 10.60 -36.12
CA PRO A 268 -10.69 10.72 -35.36
C PRO A 268 -9.64 11.60 -36.05
N ASP A 269 -9.65 11.62 -37.38
CA ASP A 269 -8.76 12.42 -38.24
C ASP A 269 -9.03 13.93 -38.14
N GLN A 270 -10.18 14.32 -37.58
CA GLN A 270 -10.57 15.72 -37.36
C GLN A 270 -10.16 16.24 -35.98
N LEU A 271 -9.57 15.38 -35.12
CA LEU A 271 -8.92 15.84 -33.90
C LEU A 271 -7.59 16.52 -34.23
N SER A 272 -7.65 17.80 -34.58
CA SER A 272 -6.47 18.66 -34.64
C SER A 272 -6.28 19.36 -33.31
N PHE A 273 -5.23 18.97 -32.59
CA PHE A 273 -4.86 19.57 -31.31
C PHE A 273 -3.78 20.65 -31.51
N PRO A 274 -3.68 21.65 -30.62
CA PRO A 274 -2.64 22.68 -30.75
C PRO A 274 -1.24 22.08 -30.52
N GLY A 275 -0.38 22.18 -31.53
CA GLY A 275 1.01 21.69 -31.51
C GLY A 275 1.18 20.34 -32.22
N GLU A 276 2.39 20.05 -32.69
CA GLU A 276 2.74 18.84 -33.47
C GLU A 276 2.52 17.51 -32.71
N GLY A 277 2.12 17.57 -31.44
CA GLY A 277 2.07 16.43 -30.53
C GLY A 277 0.73 16.13 -29.86
N GLY A 278 -0.44 16.65 -30.25
CA GLY A 278 -1.68 16.20 -29.57
C GLY A 278 -1.84 16.63 -28.10
N ILE A 279 -3.06 16.56 -27.54
CA ILE A 279 -3.31 16.89 -26.12
C ILE A 279 -2.99 15.70 -25.19
N LEU A 280 -3.13 14.47 -25.68
CA LEU A 280 -2.99 13.23 -24.89
C LEU A 280 -1.93 12.28 -25.44
N ARG A 281 -1.30 11.53 -24.55
CA ARG A 281 -0.41 10.39 -24.85
C ARG A 281 -0.77 9.22 -23.96
N LEU A 282 -0.84 8.02 -24.53
CA LEU A 282 -0.95 6.74 -23.83
C LEU A 282 0.45 6.12 -23.77
N ILE A 283 0.91 5.79 -22.56
CA ILE A 283 2.26 5.25 -22.32
C ILE A 283 2.16 3.91 -21.58
N ASP A 284 3.25 3.14 -21.54
CA ASP A 284 3.33 1.88 -20.79
C ASP A 284 2.51 0.74 -21.42
N TRP A 285 2.70 0.51 -22.73
CA TRP A 285 2.02 -0.55 -23.50
C TRP A 285 2.58 -1.96 -23.24
N GLU A 286 3.29 -2.13 -22.13
CA GLU A 286 3.94 -3.37 -21.67
C GLU A 286 2.95 -4.56 -21.56
N GLN A 287 1.69 -4.27 -21.22
CA GLN A 287 0.63 -5.27 -21.06
C GLN A 287 -0.33 -5.34 -22.25
N GLY A 288 -0.07 -4.59 -23.32
CA GLY A 288 -0.97 -4.53 -24.48
C GLY A 288 -1.19 -5.89 -25.13
N ILE A 289 -2.46 -6.24 -25.33
CA ILE A 289 -2.88 -7.55 -25.89
C ILE A 289 -4.06 -7.39 -26.85
N TRP A 290 -4.36 -8.44 -27.61
CA TRP A 290 -5.69 -8.60 -28.20
C TRP A 290 -6.68 -8.94 -27.11
N GLY A 291 -7.71 -8.13 -26.97
CA GLY A 291 -8.66 -8.27 -25.88
C GLY A 291 -10.01 -7.61 -26.15
N ASP A 292 -10.82 -7.58 -25.10
CA ASP A 292 -12.14 -6.98 -25.15
C ASP A 292 -12.08 -5.46 -25.00
N PRO A 293 -12.61 -4.66 -25.94
CA PRO A 293 -12.53 -3.21 -25.90
C PRO A 293 -13.21 -2.58 -24.66
N ALA A 294 -14.18 -3.27 -24.04
CA ALA A 294 -14.84 -2.77 -22.85
C ALA A 294 -13.93 -2.81 -21.61
N LEU A 295 -12.84 -3.58 -21.63
CA LEU A 295 -11.87 -3.67 -20.53
C LEU A 295 -11.16 -2.33 -20.29
N ASP A 296 -10.59 -1.71 -21.32
CA ASP A 296 -9.92 -0.40 -21.21
C ASP A 296 -10.89 0.72 -20.77
N LEU A 297 -12.11 0.72 -21.31
CA LEU A 297 -13.16 1.66 -20.90
C LEU A 297 -13.57 1.44 -19.44
N GLY A 298 -13.74 0.18 -19.04
CA GLY A 298 -14.05 -0.22 -17.67
C GLY A 298 -12.97 0.26 -16.70
N ALA A 299 -11.70 0.07 -17.05
CA ALA A 299 -10.57 0.54 -16.26
C ALA A 299 -10.58 2.06 -16.05
N LEU A 300 -10.87 2.85 -17.10
CA LEU A 300 -11.02 4.30 -16.95
C LEU A 300 -12.22 4.71 -16.08
N VAL A 301 -13.36 4.05 -16.23
CA VAL A 301 -14.53 4.30 -15.38
C VAL A 301 -14.18 3.96 -13.91
N ALA A 302 -13.48 2.86 -13.66
CA ALA A 302 -12.99 2.49 -12.34
C ALA A 302 -12.03 3.55 -11.78
N GLU A 303 -11.14 4.13 -12.57
CA GLU A 303 -10.26 5.22 -12.13
C GLU A 303 -11.04 6.45 -11.65
N TYR A 304 -12.12 6.84 -12.34
CA TYR A 304 -13.02 7.89 -11.85
C TYR A 304 -13.73 7.47 -10.56
N LEU A 305 -14.27 6.25 -10.48
CA LEU A 305 -14.91 5.76 -9.25
C LEU A 305 -13.94 5.73 -8.06
N ARG A 306 -12.66 5.43 -8.29
CA ARG A 306 -11.61 5.47 -7.26
C ARG A 306 -11.36 6.89 -6.73
N LEU A 307 -11.50 7.94 -7.54
CA LEU A 307 -11.43 9.32 -7.04
C LEU A 307 -12.54 9.59 -6.02
N TRP A 308 -13.77 9.17 -6.33
CA TRP A 308 -14.89 9.28 -5.40
C TRP A 308 -14.68 8.44 -4.14
N LEU A 309 -14.34 7.15 -4.29
CA LEU A 309 -14.16 6.22 -3.17
C LEU A 309 -13.05 6.68 -2.21
N LYS A 310 -11.92 7.17 -2.72
CA LYS A 310 -10.83 7.72 -1.90
C LYS A 310 -11.20 9.02 -1.19
N SER A 311 -12.24 9.73 -1.66
CA SER A 311 -12.72 10.98 -1.07
C SER A 311 -13.71 10.78 0.09
N LEU A 312 -14.15 9.55 0.35
CA LEU A 312 -15.10 9.22 1.40
C LEU A 312 -14.43 9.24 2.79
N PRO A 313 -15.02 9.92 3.80
CA PRO A 313 -14.53 9.88 5.17
C PRO A 313 -14.94 8.57 5.86
N LEU A 314 -14.31 7.46 5.50
CA LEU A 314 -14.68 6.12 5.97
C LEU A 314 -14.21 5.88 7.41
N SER A 315 -15.18 5.71 8.32
CA SER A 315 -14.96 5.33 9.72
C SER A 315 -16.02 4.32 10.16
N SER A 316 -15.66 3.40 11.04
CA SER A 316 -16.61 2.44 11.65
C SER A 316 -17.75 3.13 12.40
N ASP A 317 -17.52 4.36 12.83
CA ASP A 317 -18.47 5.14 13.63
C ASP A 317 -19.35 6.07 12.77
N LEU A 318 -19.16 6.07 11.44
CA LEU A 318 -19.90 6.92 10.51
C LEU A 318 -20.92 6.11 9.72
N ALA A 319 -22.19 6.54 9.74
CA ALA A 319 -23.23 5.93 8.92
C ALA A 319 -22.92 6.13 7.41
N PRO A 320 -23.17 5.15 6.53
CA PRO A 320 -22.87 5.25 5.10
C PRO A 320 -23.46 6.49 4.42
N ALA A 321 -24.70 6.85 4.73
CA ALA A 321 -25.34 8.05 4.18
C ALA A 321 -24.61 9.35 4.56
N ALA A 322 -24.04 9.42 5.77
CA ALA A 322 -23.24 10.56 6.20
C ALA A 322 -21.86 10.57 5.51
N ALA A 323 -21.25 9.41 5.28
CA ALA A 323 -20.01 9.31 4.51
C ALA A 323 -20.19 9.83 3.08
N LEU A 324 -21.28 9.44 2.41
CA LEU A 324 -21.63 9.90 1.07
C LEU A 324 -21.83 11.43 1.02
N ALA A 325 -22.57 11.98 1.99
CA ALA A 325 -22.85 13.42 2.05
C ALA A 325 -21.60 14.28 2.37
N LEU A 326 -20.55 13.67 2.89
CA LEU A 326 -19.31 14.33 3.29
C LEU A 326 -18.13 14.02 2.34
N ALA A 327 -18.38 13.34 1.22
CA ALA A 327 -17.38 13.07 0.21
C ALA A 327 -16.74 14.38 -0.28
N GLU A 328 -15.41 14.44 -0.32
CA GLU A 328 -14.70 15.61 -0.88
C GLU A 328 -14.91 15.72 -2.40
N VAL A 329 -15.07 14.57 -3.08
CA VAL A 329 -15.38 14.46 -4.50
C VAL A 329 -16.68 13.65 -4.65
N PRO A 330 -17.85 14.30 -4.61
CA PRO A 330 -19.13 13.62 -4.80
C PRO A 330 -19.25 12.91 -6.16
N LEU A 331 -19.92 11.76 -6.20
CA LEU A 331 -20.07 10.95 -7.42
C LEU A 331 -20.74 11.72 -8.57
N ASP A 332 -21.73 12.56 -8.26
CA ASP A 332 -22.45 13.41 -9.23
C ASP A 332 -21.54 14.45 -9.91
N THR A 333 -20.40 14.79 -9.30
CA THR A 333 -19.38 15.64 -9.93
C THR A 333 -18.63 14.90 -11.04
N LEU A 334 -18.49 13.58 -10.93
CA LEU A 334 -17.75 12.73 -11.87
C LEU A 334 -18.64 12.14 -12.98
N GLN A 335 -19.93 11.96 -12.70
CA GLN A 335 -20.93 11.40 -13.62
C GLN A 335 -20.90 12.02 -15.03
N PRO A 336 -20.86 13.36 -15.21
CA PRO A 336 -20.82 13.96 -16.55
C PRO A 336 -19.60 13.55 -17.36
N SER A 337 -18.44 13.39 -16.72
CA SER A 337 -17.18 13.01 -17.37
C SER A 337 -17.18 11.54 -17.74
N MET A 338 -17.58 10.65 -16.83
CA MET A 338 -17.73 9.21 -17.14
C MET A 338 -18.73 8.98 -18.27
N ARG A 339 -19.84 9.73 -18.30
CA ARG A 339 -20.82 9.65 -19.40
C ARG A 339 -20.23 10.17 -20.71
N GLY A 340 -19.59 11.34 -20.68
CA GLY A 340 -18.96 11.94 -21.85
C GLY A 340 -17.90 11.03 -22.48
N LEU A 341 -17.15 10.29 -21.65
CA LEU A 341 -16.21 9.25 -22.09
C LEU A 341 -16.91 8.17 -22.93
N LEU A 342 -17.96 7.53 -22.37
CA LEU A 342 -18.67 6.45 -23.05
C LEU A 342 -19.42 6.94 -24.30
N GLU A 343 -20.11 8.08 -24.22
CA GLU A 343 -20.84 8.67 -25.35
C GLU A 343 -19.91 8.99 -26.52
N ALA A 344 -18.75 9.59 -26.24
CA ALA A 344 -17.76 9.91 -27.28
C ALA A 344 -17.17 8.64 -27.91
N TYR A 345 -16.91 7.61 -27.10
CA TYR A 345 -16.43 6.33 -27.58
C TYR A 345 -17.44 5.69 -28.56
N LEU A 346 -18.71 5.57 -28.14
CA LEU A 346 -19.77 4.96 -28.94
C LEU A 346 -20.07 5.76 -30.21
N ALA A 347 -20.01 7.09 -30.14
CA ALA A 347 -20.18 7.96 -31.31
C ALA A 347 -19.07 7.70 -32.35
N GLN A 348 -17.85 7.40 -31.89
CA GLN A 348 -16.71 7.18 -32.77
C GLN A 348 -16.62 5.74 -33.31
N PHE A 349 -17.11 4.77 -32.54
CA PHE A 349 -17.11 3.36 -32.91
C PHE A 349 -18.50 2.71 -32.77
N PRO A 350 -19.52 3.18 -33.52
CA PRO A 350 -20.90 2.69 -33.35
C PRO A 350 -21.10 1.23 -33.76
N ALA A 351 -20.21 0.67 -34.60
CA ALA A 351 -20.26 -0.73 -35.01
C ALA A 351 -20.04 -1.68 -33.83
N ILE A 352 -19.42 -1.24 -32.73
CA ILE A 352 -19.23 -2.07 -31.53
C ILE A 352 -20.56 -2.54 -30.92
N LEU A 353 -21.64 -1.75 -31.07
CA LEU A 353 -22.97 -2.11 -30.59
C LEU A 353 -23.65 -3.18 -31.44
N GLN A 354 -23.14 -3.45 -32.65
CA GLN A 354 -23.60 -4.57 -33.46
C GLN A 354 -22.99 -5.88 -32.97
N GLU A 355 -21.73 -5.83 -32.53
CA GLU A 355 -21.03 -6.98 -31.94
C GLU A 355 -21.49 -7.24 -30.50
N PHE A 356 -21.57 -6.19 -29.70
CA PHE A 356 -21.97 -6.22 -28.29
C PHE A 356 -23.17 -5.30 -28.04
N PRO A 357 -24.42 -5.77 -28.23
CA PRO A 357 -25.60 -4.95 -27.99
C PRO A 357 -25.71 -4.40 -26.55
N ASP A 358 -25.10 -5.10 -25.59
CA ASP A 358 -25.04 -4.78 -24.16
C ASP A 358 -23.75 -4.03 -23.77
N PHE A 359 -23.01 -3.45 -24.73
CA PHE A 359 -21.70 -2.84 -24.49
C PHE A 359 -21.62 -1.88 -23.27
N PRO A 360 -22.61 -1.00 -22.99
CA PRO A 360 -22.57 -0.18 -21.78
C PRO A 360 -22.57 -0.99 -20.49
N GLU A 361 -23.38 -2.05 -20.39
CA GLU A 361 -23.41 -2.94 -19.23
C GLU A 361 -22.09 -3.71 -19.11
N ARG A 362 -21.54 -4.13 -20.25
CA ARG A 362 -20.23 -4.77 -20.33
C ARG A 362 -19.10 -3.87 -19.78
N VAL A 363 -19.08 -2.59 -20.15
CA VAL A 363 -18.14 -1.58 -19.61
C VAL A 363 -18.28 -1.44 -18.09
N ILE A 364 -19.52 -1.46 -17.57
CA ILE A 364 -19.76 -1.43 -16.12
C ILE A 364 -19.21 -2.68 -15.43
N ARG A 365 -19.42 -3.87 -16.00
CA ARG A 365 -18.88 -5.12 -15.43
C ARG A 365 -17.35 -5.10 -15.38
N PHE A 366 -16.70 -4.69 -16.48
CA PHE A 366 -15.24 -4.53 -16.48
C PHE A 366 -14.75 -3.44 -15.52
N ALA A 367 -15.50 -2.35 -15.31
CA ALA A 367 -15.18 -1.40 -14.25
C ALA A 367 -15.24 -2.04 -12.85
N GLY A 368 -16.18 -2.97 -12.64
CA GLY A 368 -16.25 -3.78 -11.42
C GLY A 368 -15.05 -4.71 -11.26
N LEU A 369 -14.65 -5.41 -12.33
CA LEU A 369 -13.44 -6.23 -12.36
C LEU A 369 -12.19 -5.40 -12.02
N SER A 370 -12.01 -4.24 -12.65
CA SER A 370 -10.87 -3.36 -12.38
C SER A 370 -10.81 -2.83 -10.94
N LEU A 371 -11.95 -2.74 -10.24
CA LEU A 371 -11.97 -2.43 -8.80
C LEU A 371 -11.53 -3.64 -7.94
N LEU A 372 -11.83 -4.87 -8.34
CA LEU A 372 -11.33 -6.08 -7.68
C LEU A 372 -9.81 -6.23 -7.89
N GLU A 373 -9.35 -6.08 -9.12
CA GLU A 373 -7.93 -6.08 -9.48
C GLU A 373 -7.16 -5.01 -8.70
N ALA A 374 -7.72 -3.81 -8.58
CA ALA A 374 -7.13 -2.75 -7.77
C ALA A 374 -7.04 -3.10 -6.27
N ILE A 375 -7.89 -3.98 -5.74
CA ILE A 375 -7.73 -4.50 -4.37
C ILE A 375 -6.63 -5.56 -4.35
N GLN A 376 -6.63 -6.50 -5.30
CA GLN A 376 -5.61 -7.55 -5.39
C GLN A 376 -4.20 -6.97 -5.53
N ASP A 377 -4.00 -5.94 -6.36
CA ASP A 377 -2.73 -5.22 -6.49
C ASP A 377 -2.24 -4.69 -5.15
N ARG A 378 -3.14 -4.04 -4.40
CA ARG A 378 -2.82 -3.53 -3.07
C ARG A 378 -2.44 -4.65 -2.12
N LEU A 379 -3.16 -5.78 -2.16
CA LEU A 379 -2.83 -6.95 -1.34
C LEU A 379 -1.50 -7.60 -1.74
N HIS A 380 -1.20 -7.67 -3.04
CA HIS A 380 0.05 -8.19 -3.60
C HIS A 380 1.25 -7.38 -3.10
N TYR A 381 1.15 -6.05 -3.13
CA TYR A 381 2.15 -5.15 -2.55
C TYR A 381 2.11 -5.10 -1.02
N ARG A 382 1.34 -5.98 -0.39
CA ARG A 382 1.14 -6.05 1.05
C ARG A 382 0.79 -4.66 1.57
N GLU A 383 -0.25 -4.02 1.06
CA GLU A 383 -0.87 -2.86 1.70
C GLU A 383 -1.95 -3.32 2.72
N PRO A 384 -2.28 -2.50 3.73
CA PRO A 384 -3.37 -2.83 4.66
C PRO A 384 -4.72 -2.92 3.95
N PHE A 385 -5.53 -3.90 4.33
CA PHE A 385 -6.91 -4.03 3.86
C PHE A 385 -7.87 -3.36 4.84
N GLY A 386 -8.51 -2.27 4.41
CA GLY A 386 -9.30 -1.41 5.29
C GLY A 386 -10.73 -1.13 4.81
N ASN A 387 -11.36 -0.12 5.43
CA ASN A 387 -12.73 0.29 5.09
C ASN A 387 -12.86 0.80 3.64
N LEU A 388 -11.81 1.39 3.09
CA LEU A 388 -11.76 1.78 1.67
C LEU A 388 -11.91 0.55 0.78
N ASP A 389 -11.11 -0.49 1.02
CA ASP A 389 -11.13 -1.72 0.22
C ASP A 389 -12.43 -2.49 0.36
N ILE A 390 -13.03 -2.51 1.55
CA ILE A 390 -14.38 -3.04 1.77
C ILE A 390 -15.42 -2.26 0.95
N SER A 391 -15.32 -0.94 0.88
CA SER A 391 -16.24 -0.10 0.09
C SER A 391 -16.02 -0.30 -1.42
N MET A 392 -14.76 -0.42 -1.85
CA MET A 392 -14.41 -0.76 -3.24
C MET A 392 -15.01 -2.12 -3.63
N LEU A 393 -14.89 -3.16 -2.79
CA LEU A 393 -15.47 -4.48 -3.02
C LEU A 393 -17.01 -4.42 -3.12
N GLN A 394 -17.67 -3.62 -2.28
CA GLN A 394 -19.13 -3.45 -2.33
C GLN A 394 -19.59 -2.79 -3.64
N VAL A 395 -18.86 -1.78 -4.12
CA VAL A 395 -19.13 -1.15 -5.41
C VAL A 395 -18.85 -2.12 -6.55
N ALA A 396 -17.70 -2.80 -6.54
CA ALA A 396 -17.33 -3.80 -7.53
C ALA A 396 -18.41 -4.87 -7.69
N ARG A 397 -18.92 -5.40 -6.57
CA ARG A 397 -20.05 -6.35 -6.55
C ARG A 397 -21.31 -5.78 -7.20
N THR A 398 -21.64 -4.53 -6.96
CA THR A 398 -22.82 -3.90 -7.58
C THR A 398 -22.63 -3.76 -9.10
N LEU A 399 -21.43 -3.39 -9.54
CA LEU A 399 -21.10 -3.24 -10.96
C LEU A 399 -21.13 -4.59 -11.70
N LEU A 400 -20.58 -5.65 -11.09
CA LEU A 400 -20.52 -6.99 -11.68
C LEU A 400 -21.89 -7.69 -11.66
N CYS A 401 -22.57 -7.70 -10.51
CA CYS A 401 -23.79 -8.52 -10.31
C CYS A 401 -25.09 -7.77 -10.68
N SER A 402 -25.06 -6.45 -10.90
CA SER A 402 -26.25 -5.66 -11.21
C SER A 402 -25.96 -4.50 -12.18
N PRO A 403 -25.34 -4.78 -13.35
CA PRO A 403 -24.81 -3.75 -14.24
C PRO A 403 -25.87 -2.77 -14.75
N GLY A 404 -27.07 -3.27 -15.12
CA GLY A 404 -28.17 -2.41 -15.58
C GLY A 404 -28.63 -1.35 -14.56
N ALA A 405 -28.68 -1.70 -13.27
CA ALA A 405 -29.00 -0.74 -12.20
C ALA A 405 -27.81 0.20 -11.93
N ALA A 406 -26.59 -0.33 -12.00
CA ALA A 406 -25.39 0.43 -11.75
C ALA A 406 -25.11 1.48 -12.85
N LEU A 407 -25.49 1.23 -14.11
CA LEU A 407 -25.38 2.17 -15.22
C LEU A 407 -25.93 3.56 -14.88
N GLN A 408 -27.15 3.62 -14.35
CA GLN A 408 -27.80 4.89 -14.01
C GLN A 408 -27.08 5.61 -12.87
N THR A 409 -26.50 4.86 -11.94
CA THR A 409 -25.75 5.41 -10.79
C THR A 409 -24.37 5.93 -11.22
N VAL A 410 -23.66 5.20 -12.09
CA VAL A 410 -22.31 5.54 -12.53
C VAL A 410 -22.31 6.68 -13.54
N PHE A 411 -23.19 6.64 -14.53
CA PHE A 411 -23.24 7.67 -15.56
C PHE A 411 -24.20 8.83 -15.22
N GLY A 412 -25.08 8.64 -14.24
CA GLY A 412 -26.13 9.59 -13.88
C GLY A 412 -27.33 9.56 -14.87
N ARG A 413 -28.37 10.34 -14.60
CA ARG A 413 -29.54 10.48 -15.51
C ARG A 413 -29.27 11.49 -16.62
N SER A 414 -29.76 11.23 -17.83
CA SER A 414 -29.67 12.21 -18.93
C SER A 414 -30.58 13.41 -18.63
N PRO A 415 -30.16 14.66 -18.90
CA PRO A 415 -31.05 15.81 -18.83
C PRO A 415 -32.12 15.66 -19.94
N GLY A 416 -33.23 14.97 -19.66
CA GLY A 416 -34.30 14.77 -20.63
C GLY A 416 -35.14 13.49 -20.50
N ASP A 417 -34.77 12.50 -19.67
CA ASP A 417 -35.58 11.28 -19.53
C ASP A 417 -36.88 11.54 -18.74
N PRO A 418 -38.07 11.40 -19.35
CA PRO A 418 -39.33 11.75 -18.71
C PRO A 418 -40.08 10.49 -18.24
N HIS A 419 -39.45 9.59 -17.49
CA HIS A 419 -40.18 8.47 -16.86
C HIS A 419 -39.65 8.17 -15.45
N GLY A 420 -40.32 8.74 -14.45
CA GLY A 420 -40.08 8.51 -13.03
C GLY A 420 -40.70 9.62 -12.20
N SER A 421 -42.00 9.53 -11.97
CA SER A 421 -42.74 10.44 -11.09
C SER A 421 -42.29 10.27 -9.64
N ASP A 422 -41.52 11.23 -9.11
CA ASP A 422 -41.37 11.42 -7.66
C ASP A 422 -42.64 12.09 -7.11
N ASP A 423 -43.62 11.27 -6.73
CA ASP A 423 -44.77 11.67 -5.92
C ASP A 423 -44.35 11.87 -4.46
N HIS A 424 -43.55 12.90 -4.15
CA HIS A 424 -43.33 13.34 -2.77
C HIS A 424 -43.17 14.87 -2.68
N SER A 425 -44.24 15.64 -2.97
CA SER A 425 -44.37 17.00 -2.40
C SER A 425 -45.81 17.52 -2.42
N ARG A 426 -46.64 17.07 -1.47
CA ARG A 426 -47.79 17.85 -1.01
C ARG A 426 -47.37 18.74 0.16
N THR A 427 -46.93 19.96 -0.11
CA THR A 427 -47.04 21.06 0.86
C THR A 427 -47.54 22.35 0.20
N ARG A 428 -48.51 22.95 0.90
CA ARG A 428 -49.45 24.00 0.50
C ARG A 428 -48.80 25.31 0.03
N ARG A 429 -49.38 25.88 -1.03
CA ARG A 429 -49.27 27.30 -1.42
C ARG A 429 -50.01 28.22 -0.44
N ASN A 430 -49.43 29.41 -0.18
CA ASN A 430 -50.03 30.76 -0.31
C ASN A 430 -49.13 31.84 0.36
N PRO A 431 -49.30 33.16 0.15
CA PRO A 431 -48.97 33.92 -1.07
C PRO A 431 -48.10 35.20 -0.78
N ARG A 432 -47.50 35.81 -1.81
CA ARG A 432 -46.93 37.19 -1.77
C ARG A 432 -48.01 38.27 -1.92
N PRO A 433 -47.80 39.52 -1.47
CA PRO A 433 -47.52 40.65 -2.41
C PRO A 433 -46.63 41.81 -1.78
N PRO A 434 -46.46 43.03 -2.35
CA PRO A 434 -45.58 43.39 -3.48
C PRO A 434 -44.68 44.68 -3.33
N SER A 435 -43.69 44.83 -4.26
CA SER A 435 -43.09 46.07 -4.91
C SER A 435 -42.34 47.18 -4.10
N ARG A 436 -41.00 47.42 -4.28
CA ARG A 436 -40.20 48.33 -5.19
C ARG A 436 -39.88 49.76 -4.60
N PRO A 437 -38.92 50.60 -5.10
CA PRO A 437 -37.55 50.42 -5.69
C PRO A 437 -36.48 51.52 -5.30
N SER A 438 -35.30 51.51 -5.98
CA SER A 438 -34.24 52.57 -6.16
C SER A 438 -33.04 52.55 -5.17
N ALA A 439 -31.76 52.86 -5.49
CA ALA A 439 -31.09 53.46 -6.65
C ALA A 439 -29.58 53.05 -6.74
N ARG A 440 -28.96 53.24 -7.92
CA ARG A 440 -27.54 53.08 -8.34
C ARG A 440 -26.69 54.35 -8.00
N PRO A 441 -25.44 54.59 -8.49
CA PRO A 441 -24.30 53.75 -8.99
C PRO A 441 -22.90 54.20 -8.46
N SER A 442 -21.80 53.51 -8.83
CA SER A 442 -20.70 54.10 -9.66
C SER A 442 -19.51 53.14 -9.88
N VAL A 443 -18.92 53.31 -11.07
CA VAL A 443 -17.85 52.56 -11.73
C VAL A 443 -16.67 53.51 -11.94
N ARG A 444 -15.41 53.03 -11.92
CA ARG A 444 -14.36 53.54 -12.83
C ARG A 444 -13.16 52.60 -12.98
N ARG A 445 -12.73 52.48 -14.25
CA ARG A 445 -11.55 51.79 -14.80
C ARG A 445 -10.32 52.72 -14.79
N SER A 446 -9.10 52.15 -14.87
CA SER A 446 -8.06 52.51 -15.88
C SER A 446 -6.70 51.78 -15.69
N HIS A 447 -6.18 51.20 -16.78
CA HIS A 447 -4.75 50.92 -17.12
C HIS A 447 -4.11 52.16 -17.83
N PRO A 448 -2.88 52.18 -18.43
CA PRO A 448 -1.64 51.33 -18.38
C PRO A 448 -0.28 52.13 -18.30
N GLY A 449 0.87 51.43 -18.12
CA GLY A 449 2.07 51.60 -18.99
C GLY A 449 3.40 52.29 -18.52
N VAL A 450 4.48 51.46 -18.45
CA VAL A 450 5.89 51.60 -18.98
C VAL A 450 6.87 52.70 -18.49
N LEU A 451 8.07 52.31 -18.01
CA LEU A 451 9.42 52.57 -18.60
C LEU A 451 10.60 51.99 -17.78
N ALA A 452 11.70 51.74 -18.48
CA ALA A 452 12.85 50.87 -18.17
C ALA A 452 14.12 51.63 -17.72
N GLU A 453 15.23 50.85 -17.56
CA GLU A 453 16.64 51.19 -17.23
C GLU A 453 16.94 51.20 -15.71
N THR A 454 17.95 50.47 -15.17
CA THR A 454 19.37 50.42 -15.57
C THR A 454 20.07 49.13 -15.05
N CYS A 455 21.09 48.68 -15.79
CA CYS A 455 22.00 47.58 -15.45
C CYS A 455 23.05 47.90 -14.36
N GLN A 456 23.66 46.81 -13.85
CA GLN A 456 24.95 46.68 -13.13
C GLN A 456 25.00 46.94 -11.61
N GLN A 457 25.16 45.87 -10.83
CA GLN A 457 26.38 45.65 -10.04
C GLN A 457 26.49 44.20 -9.53
N LEU A 458 27.66 43.61 -9.78
CA LEU A 458 28.14 42.32 -9.26
C LEU A 458 28.38 42.42 -7.75
N GLY A 459 27.95 41.39 -7.00
CA GLY A 459 28.29 41.18 -5.60
C GLY A 459 28.23 39.70 -5.23
N SER A 460 29.41 39.12 -5.05
CA SER A 460 29.86 37.85 -4.44
C SER A 460 28.90 36.71 -4.06
N PRO A 461 29.31 35.44 -4.22
CA PRO A 461 28.55 34.27 -3.77
C PRO A 461 28.48 34.19 -2.24
N PRO A 462 27.39 33.62 -1.66
CA PRO A 462 27.31 33.36 -0.24
C PRO A 462 28.33 32.29 0.18
N GLU A 463 29.06 32.57 1.27
CA GLU A 463 29.98 31.63 1.89
C GLU A 463 29.28 30.30 2.28
N PRO A 464 30.00 29.17 2.25
CA PRO A 464 29.46 27.88 2.66
C PRO A 464 29.13 27.92 4.16
N VAL A 465 27.84 27.78 4.46
CA VAL A 465 27.36 27.49 5.82
C VAL A 465 28.07 26.22 6.31
N PRO A 466 28.70 26.22 7.50
CA PRO A 466 29.34 25.02 8.02
C PRO A 466 28.29 23.92 8.17
N VAL A 467 28.53 22.78 7.51
CA VAL A 467 27.83 21.53 7.79
C VAL A 467 27.97 21.29 9.30
N PRO A 468 26.88 21.24 10.09
CA PRO A 468 26.98 20.85 11.48
C PRO A 468 27.53 19.43 11.49
N LEU A 469 28.67 19.24 12.16
CA LEU A 469 29.13 17.92 12.59
C LEU A 469 27.92 17.15 13.15
N PRO A 470 27.78 15.85 12.87
CA PRO A 470 26.68 15.06 13.40
C PRO A 470 26.66 15.26 14.91
N LEU A 471 25.59 15.89 15.41
CA LEU A 471 25.30 15.97 16.83
C LEU A 471 25.45 14.55 17.36
N GLN A 472 26.42 14.36 18.26
CA GLN A 472 26.53 13.14 19.04
C GLN A 472 25.14 12.87 19.60
N VAL A 473 24.51 11.78 19.13
CA VAL A 473 23.23 11.31 19.62
C VAL A 473 23.42 11.09 21.11
N GLY A 474 22.93 12.04 21.91
CA GLY A 474 23.01 11.96 23.36
C GLY A 474 22.34 10.67 23.79
N GLN A 475 23.10 9.80 24.46
CA GLN A 475 22.57 8.65 25.17
C GLN A 475 21.56 9.14 26.21
N GLN A 476 20.27 9.09 25.88
CA GLN A 476 19.18 9.36 26.83
C GLN A 476 18.54 8.03 27.25
N GLY A 477 19.28 7.24 28.03
CA GLY A 477 18.75 6.10 28.78
C GLY A 477 18.32 6.52 30.18
N GLY A 478 17.26 7.32 30.30
CA GLY A 478 16.67 7.62 31.61
C GLY A 478 15.95 6.40 32.20
N SER A 479 15.86 6.30 33.53
CA SER A 479 15.10 5.23 34.18
C SER A 479 13.61 5.29 33.80
N THR A 480 12.86 4.19 33.97
CA THR A 480 11.41 4.14 33.72
C THR A 480 10.67 5.27 34.45
N ASP A 481 11.06 5.58 35.68
CA ASP A 481 10.47 6.67 36.47
C ASP A 481 10.74 8.05 35.85
N GLN A 482 11.93 8.26 35.29
CA GLN A 482 12.28 9.51 34.64
C GLN A 482 11.49 9.74 33.34
N ARG A 483 11.32 8.69 32.53
CA ARG A 483 10.52 8.76 31.30
C ARG A 483 9.04 8.96 31.57
N LEU A 484 8.55 8.43 32.70
CA LEU A 484 7.17 8.62 33.13
C LEU A 484 6.92 10.02 33.71
N ALA A 485 7.88 10.56 34.48
CA ALA A 485 7.84 11.95 34.92
C ALA A 485 7.84 12.90 33.71
N ASP A 486 8.72 12.66 32.73
CA ASP A 486 8.74 13.37 31.45
C ASP A 486 7.36 13.33 30.75
N LEU A 487 6.73 12.16 30.65
CA LEU A 487 5.39 12.03 30.07
C LEU A 487 4.36 12.92 30.78
N LEU A 488 4.31 12.87 32.11
CA LEU A 488 3.28 13.57 32.89
C LEU A 488 3.49 15.09 32.92
N GLU A 489 4.74 15.54 32.84
CA GLU A 489 5.13 16.95 32.96
C GLU A 489 5.22 17.66 31.59
N GLN A 490 5.71 16.97 30.56
CA GLN A 490 6.09 17.59 29.29
C GLN A 490 5.05 17.40 28.17
N VAL A 491 4.10 16.46 28.32
CA VAL A 491 3.00 16.31 27.35
C VAL A 491 1.87 17.31 27.65
N GLN A 492 1.58 18.13 26.65
CA GLN A 492 0.57 19.19 26.70
C GLN A 492 -0.54 18.92 25.69
N LEU A 493 -1.78 19.13 26.13
CA LEU A 493 -2.97 19.09 25.29
C LEU A 493 -3.43 20.53 25.02
N GLU A 494 -3.34 20.95 23.77
CA GLU A 494 -3.86 22.23 23.28
C GLU A 494 -5.14 22.00 22.45
N PRO A 495 -5.96 23.03 22.20
CA PRO A 495 -7.12 22.89 21.31
C PRO A 495 -6.72 22.33 19.94
N GLY A 496 -7.03 21.05 19.71
CA GLY A 496 -6.76 20.37 18.43
C GLY A 496 -5.36 19.82 18.22
N VAL A 497 -4.44 19.93 19.19
CA VAL A 497 -3.08 19.40 19.07
C VAL A 497 -2.64 18.75 20.39
N VAL A 498 -1.98 17.59 20.30
CA VAL A 498 -1.14 17.04 21.38
C VAL A 498 0.32 17.29 21.02
N ARG A 499 1.11 17.77 21.98
CA ARG A 499 2.54 18.03 21.77
C ARG A 499 3.40 17.69 22.97
N HIS A 500 4.68 17.44 22.72
CA HIS A 500 5.71 17.38 23.73
C HIS A 500 6.49 18.70 23.76
N SER A 501 6.63 19.32 24.93
CA SER A 501 7.24 20.66 25.10
C SER A 501 8.71 20.72 24.65
N THR A 502 9.51 19.69 24.93
CA THR A 502 10.97 19.69 24.68
C THR A 502 11.41 18.94 23.43
N LYS A 503 10.62 17.97 22.93
CA LYS A 503 11.00 17.07 21.82
C LYS A 503 10.51 17.55 20.46
N GLY A 504 9.80 18.69 20.38
CA GLY A 504 9.24 19.24 19.14
C GLY A 504 8.14 18.39 18.47
N SER A 505 7.86 17.19 18.99
CA SER A 505 6.86 16.25 18.49
C SER A 505 5.45 16.79 18.71
N ARG A 506 4.63 16.84 17.66
CA ARG A 506 3.23 17.27 17.71
C ARG A 506 2.34 16.42 16.81
N ARG A 507 1.07 16.27 17.17
CA ARG A 507 0.07 15.58 16.35
C ARG A 507 -1.27 16.30 16.43
N THR A 508 -1.90 16.47 15.27
CA THR A 508 -3.26 17.03 15.19
C THR A 508 -4.26 16.02 15.72
N VAL A 509 -5.10 16.43 16.67
CA VAL A 509 -6.14 15.59 17.31
C VAL A 509 -7.56 16.02 16.92
N HIS A 510 -7.69 16.90 15.93
CA HIS A 510 -8.96 17.26 15.25
C HIS A 510 -8.88 16.93 13.74
N PRO A 511 -9.91 16.29 13.14
CA PRO A 511 -10.03 16.15 11.69
C PRO A 511 -10.07 17.50 10.98
N ALA A 512 -9.36 17.64 9.84
CA ALA A 512 -9.44 18.82 8.97
C ALA A 512 -10.88 19.06 8.43
N THR A 513 -11.68 18.00 8.31
CA THR A 513 -13.07 18.00 7.81
C THR A 513 -14.09 18.62 8.78
N LEU A 514 -13.74 18.80 10.07
CA LEU A 514 -14.68 19.26 11.10
C LEU A 514 -14.99 20.75 11.08
N HIS A 515 -14.32 21.57 10.25
CA HIS A 515 -14.67 22.99 10.16
C HIS A 515 -16.05 23.23 9.51
N ARG A 516 -16.65 22.23 8.84
CA ARG A 516 -17.97 22.34 8.19
C ARG A 516 -19.14 21.64 8.91
N ALA A 517 -18.89 20.82 9.93
CA ALA A 517 -19.93 19.99 10.57
C ALA A 517 -20.15 20.34 12.05
N THR A 518 -20.61 21.56 12.34
CA THR A 518 -20.88 22.05 13.70
C THR A 518 -22.35 21.95 14.14
N LEU A 519 -23.15 21.02 13.61
CA LEU A 519 -24.60 21.00 13.89
C LEU A 519 -25.21 19.66 14.35
N HIS A 520 -24.44 18.62 14.72
CA HIS A 520 -25.01 17.34 15.18
C HIS A 520 -24.63 16.97 16.64
N PRO A 521 -25.57 16.63 17.54
CA PRO A 521 -25.28 16.25 18.94
C PRO A 521 -24.43 14.98 19.11
N ALA A 522 -24.51 14.02 18.17
CA ALA A 522 -23.65 12.82 18.18
C ALA A 522 -22.16 13.13 17.99
N SER A 523 -21.81 14.36 17.55
CA SER A 523 -20.41 14.76 17.32
C SER A 523 -19.58 14.83 18.60
N ALA A 524 -20.16 15.11 19.77
CA ALA A 524 -19.37 15.34 20.99
C ALA A 524 -18.69 14.06 21.53
N GLN A 525 -19.43 12.96 21.60
CA GLN A 525 -18.90 11.66 22.04
C GLN A 525 -17.91 11.08 21.01
N MET A 526 -18.21 11.23 19.72
CA MET A 526 -17.32 10.85 18.62
C MET A 526 -16.01 11.65 18.64
N ASN A 527 -16.10 12.96 18.89
CA ASN A 527 -14.93 13.83 19.03
C ASN A 527 -14.04 13.43 20.21
N ALA A 528 -14.65 13.06 21.34
CA ALA A 528 -13.91 12.58 22.51
C ALA A 528 -13.21 11.23 22.22
N ALA A 529 -13.90 10.28 21.58
CA ALA A 529 -13.31 8.99 21.22
C ALA A 529 -12.16 9.12 20.20
N TYR A 530 -12.34 9.93 19.15
CA TYR A 530 -11.29 10.21 18.18
C TYR A 530 -10.08 10.87 18.85
N ARG A 531 -10.31 11.90 19.67
CA ARG A 531 -9.25 12.61 20.40
C ARG A 531 -8.47 11.65 21.29
N LEU A 532 -9.16 10.81 22.07
CA LEU A 532 -8.55 9.80 22.92
C LEU A 532 -7.65 8.85 22.10
N ARG A 533 -8.11 8.39 20.94
CA ARG A 533 -7.34 7.53 20.03
C ARG A 533 -6.08 8.24 19.53
N GLN A 534 -6.17 9.50 19.10
CA GLN A 534 -5.02 10.25 18.61
C GLN A 534 -3.98 10.53 19.71
N ILE A 535 -4.43 10.86 20.93
CA ILE A 535 -3.53 11.02 22.09
C ILE A 535 -2.85 9.69 22.41
N THR A 536 -3.61 8.59 22.47
CA THR A 536 -3.08 7.25 22.72
C THR A 536 -1.98 6.88 21.72
N GLN A 537 -2.25 7.06 20.41
CA GLN A 537 -1.28 6.76 19.36
C GLN A 537 -0.05 7.67 19.41
N PHE A 538 -0.20 8.95 19.77
CA PHE A 538 0.92 9.86 19.96
C PHE A 538 1.83 9.42 21.11
N LEU A 539 1.24 9.10 22.26
CA LEU A 539 2.00 8.63 23.43
C LEU A 539 2.69 7.29 23.16
N HIS A 540 1.99 6.34 22.53
CA HIS A 540 2.55 5.06 22.11
C HIS A 540 3.74 5.27 21.15
N SER A 541 3.59 6.13 20.14
CA SER A 541 4.65 6.40 19.17
C SER A 541 5.89 7.05 19.82
N LEU A 542 5.71 7.84 20.87
CA LEU A 542 6.81 8.55 21.52
C LEU A 542 7.51 7.71 22.59
N TYR A 543 6.74 7.05 23.46
CA TYR A 543 7.27 6.38 24.65
C TYR A 543 7.30 4.84 24.55
N PHE A 544 6.44 4.24 23.72
CA PHE A 544 6.44 2.79 23.50
C PHE A 544 7.35 2.40 22.34
N SER A 545 7.07 2.91 21.15
CA SER A 545 7.82 2.53 19.95
C SER A 545 9.02 3.44 19.68
N GLY A 546 9.03 4.70 20.13
CA GLY A 546 10.12 5.64 19.83
C GLY A 546 10.12 6.16 18.39
N ALA A 547 9.09 5.85 17.59
CA ALA A 547 8.98 6.19 16.17
C ALA A 547 9.04 7.71 15.90
N LEU A 548 8.66 8.56 16.86
CA LEU A 548 8.68 10.02 16.70
C LEU A 548 10.05 10.68 16.97
N GLU A 549 10.99 9.95 17.58
CA GLU A 549 12.33 10.48 17.93
C GLU A 549 13.40 10.16 16.88
N SER A 550 13.03 9.41 15.84
CA SER A 550 13.98 8.90 14.86
C SER A 550 14.26 9.96 13.78
N PRO A 551 15.52 10.38 13.57
CA PRO A 551 15.85 11.23 12.45
C PRO A 551 15.54 10.50 11.14
N ALA A 552 14.90 11.21 10.21
CA ALA A 552 14.75 10.76 8.83
C ALA A 552 16.15 10.67 8.20
N GLY A 553 16.75 9.49 8.27
CA GLY A 553 18.09 9.24 7.76
C GLY A 553 18.75 8.07 8.47
N ALA A 554 18.58 6.87 7.93
CA ALA A 554 19.37 5.69 8.28
C ALA A 554 19.36 4.71 7.08
N PRO A 555 20.20 3.66 7.09
CA PRO A 555 21.03 3.25 5.96
C PRO A 555 20.29 2.37 4.92
N THR A 556 20.84 2.37 3.71
CA THR A 556 20.51 1.43 2.64
C THR A 556 21.04 0.01 2.95
N LEU A 557 20.31 -0.74 3.76
CA LEU A 557 20.07 -2.16 3.46
C LEU A 557 18.75 -2.13 2.65
N GLY A 558 18.73 -1.73 1.38
CA GLY A 558 19.33 -2.48 0.27
C GLY A 558 18.48 -3.73 0.04
N ASP A 559 17.75 -3.78 -1.08
CA ASP A 559 16.87 -4.87 -1.49
C ASP A 559 17.37 -6.24 -0.99
N GLY A 560 16.63 -6.88 -0.09
CA GLY A 560 16.98 -8.22 0.43
C GLY A 560 16.99 -8.41 1.94
N PHE A 561 16.75 -7.38 2.77
CA PHE A 561 16.66 -7.59 4.24
C PHE A 561 15.57 -8.61 4.62
N THR A 562 14.37 -8.48 4.04
CA THR A 562 13.29 -9.48 4.17
C THR A 562 13.75 -10.88 3.78
N ARG A 563 14.53 -11.02 2.70
CA ARG A 563 15.07 -12.31 2.25
C ARG A 563 16.05 -12.88 3.29
N GLN A 564 16.84 -12.04 3.97
CA GLN A 564 17.71 -12.49 5.06
C GLN A 564 16.91 -12.95 6.28
N LEU A 565 15.81 -12.29 6.63
CA LEU A 565 14.89 -12.73 7.69
C LEU A 565 14.26 -14.08 7.31
N GLN A 566 13.74 -14.22 6.10
CA GLN A 566 13.19 -15.48 5.60
C GLN A 566 14.23 -16.61 5.65
N ALA A 567 15.46 -16.38 5.19
CA ALA A 567 16.55 -17.35 5.26
C ALA A 567 17.00 -17.68 6.69
N ALA A 568 16.78 -16.78 7.65
CA ALA A 568 17.06 -17.01 9.07
C ALA A 568 15.94 -17.80 9.78
N ASN A 569 14.73 -17.84 9.21
CA ASN A 569 13.61 -18.60 9.74
C ASN A 569 13.77 -20.09 9.45
N SER A 570 14.14 -20.86 10.46
CA SER A 570 14.33 -22.33 10.39
C SER A 570 13.07 -23.13 10.73
N GLY A 571 11.90 -22.49 10.83
CA GLY A 571 10.63 -23.17 11.04
C GLY A 571 10.25 -24.08 9.86
N LEU A 572 9.47 -25.13 10.12
CA LEU A 572 9.01 -26.11 9.12
C LEU A 572 7.53 -25.95 8.78
N GLY A 573 6.90 -24.89 9.29
CA GLY A 573 5.46 -24.71 9.31
C GLY A 573 4.83 -25.42 10.50
N PHE A 574 3.53 -25.24 10.65
CA PHE A 574 2.77 -25.80 11.76
C PHE A 574 1.48 -26.41 11.25
N VAL A 575 0.87 -27.30 12.04
CA VAL A 575 -0.45 -27.84 11.72
C VAL A 575 -1.48 -26.98 12.42
N ASP A 576 -2.27 -26.27 11.63
CA ASP A 576 -3.45 -25.56 12.10
C ASP A 576 -4.66 -26.50 12.06
N HIS A 577 -5.31 -26.69 13.20
CA HIS A 577 -6.44 -27.61 13.33
C HIS A 577 -7.78 -26.88 13.24
N GLY A 578 -8.86 -27.66 13.06
CA GLY A 578 -10.23 -27.15 13.03
C GLY A 578 -10.72 -26.70 11.66
N TRP A 579 -10.04 -27.13 10.60
CA TRP A 579 -10.50 -26.97 9.22
C TRP A 579 -11.57 -28.01 8.90
N THR A 580 -12.53 -27.67 8.05
CA THR A 580 -13.61 -28.58 7.65
C THR A 580 -13.59 -28.78 6.14
N VAL A 581 -13.59 -30.03 5.68
CA VAL A 581 -13.64 -30.35 4.24
C VAL A 581 -14.98 -29.90 3.65
N THR A 582 -14.95 -29.17 2.53
CA THR A 582 -16.13 -28.72 1.78
C THR A 582 -16.29 -29.46 0.46
N ALA A 583 -15.20 -29.72 -0.24
CA ALA A 583 -15.15 -30.48 -1.48
C ALA A 583 -13.87 -31.32 -1.52
N ALA A 584 -13.87 -32.37 -2.34
CA ALA A 584 -12.71 -33.24 -2.52
C ALA A 584 -12.54 -33.60 -4.00
N GLU A 585 -11.33 -33.43 -4.50
CA GLU A 585 -10.87 -33.84 -5.82
C GLU A 585 -9.78 -34.92 -5.67
N GLU A 586 -9.19 -35.40 -6.78
CA GLU A 586 -8.27 -36.55 -6.73
C GLU A 586 -7.00 -36.28 -5.90
N GLN A 587 -6.38 -35.12 -6.08
CA GLN A 587 -5.10 -34.75 -5.42
C GLN A 587 -5.23 -33.60 -4.43
N GLN A 588 -6.31 -32.82 -4.52
CA GLN A 588 -6.57 -31.68 -3.67
C GLN A 588 -7.91 -31.79 -2.98
N VAL A 589 -8.02 -31.18 -1.80
CA VAL A 589 -9.29 -31.03 -1.10
C VAL A 589 -9.51 -29.58 -0.76
N GLN A 590 -10.75 -29.14 -0.90
CA GLN A 590 -11.15 -27.82 -0.45
C GLN A 590 -11.52 -27.90 1.04
N VAL A 591 -10.96 -26.99 1.83
CA VAL A 591 -11.18 -26.90 3.27
C VAL A 591 -11.58 -25.49 3.64
N GLN A 592 -12.41 -25.34 4.68
CA GLN A 592 -12.79 -24.05 5.21
C GLN A 592 -12.50 -23.87 6.70
N LYS A 593 -12.16 -22.66 7.09
CA LYS A 593 -12.11 -22.21 8.48
C LYS A 593 -12.47 -20.73 8.56
N GLN A 594 -13.43 -20.39 9.44
CA GLN A 594 -13.93 -19.01 9.63
C GLN A 594 -14.43 -18.31 8.34
N GLY A 595 -14.84 -19.10 7.34
CA GLY A 595 -15.32 -18.64 6.04
C GLY A 595 -14.21 -18.31 5.02
N LEU A 596 -12.94 -18.63 5.32
CA LEU A 596 -11.88 -18.71 4.32
C LEU A 596 -11.85 -20.13 3.78
N HIS A 597 -11.89 -20.28 2.46
CA HIS A 597 -11.74 -21.53 1.74
C HIS A 597 -10.35 -21.62 1.12
N LEU A 598 -9.71 -22.78 1.24
CA LEU A 598 -8.43 -23.09 0.63
C LEU A 598 -8.49 -24.43 -0.09
N TRP A 599 -7.78 -24.56 -1.19
CA TRP A 599 -7.41 -25.83 -1.78
C TRP A 599 -6.08 -26.29 -1.20
N VAL A 600 -6.05 -27.53 -0.69
CA VAL A 600 -4.86 -28.10 -0.05
C VAL A 600 -4.48 -29.43 -0.67
N ASP A 601 -3.19 -29.63 -0.87
CA ASP A 601 -2.64 -30.89 -1.36
C ASP A 601 -2.77 -31.98 -0.28
N VAL A 602 -3.38 -33.11 -0.66
CA VAL A 602 -3.69 -34.20 0.27
C VAL A 602 -2.42 -34.88 0.81
N ALA A 603 -1.38 -34.99 -0.01
CA ALA A 603 -0.17 -35.71 0.32
C ALA A 603 0.68 -34.93 1.34
N SER A 604 0.89 -33.63 1.08
CA SER A 604 1.87 -32.79 1.75
C SER A 604 1.29 -31.84 2.80
N GLU A 605 0.07 -31.33 2.59
CA GLU A 605 -0.50 -30.27 3.41
C GLU A 605 -1.60 -30.76 4.37
N LEU A 606 -2.35 -31.79 3.99
CA LEU A 606 -3.46 -32.30 4.80
C LEU A 606 -2.99 -33.21 5.95
N VAL A 607 -3.53 -32.99 7.15
CA VAL A 607 -3.30 -33.81 8.35
C VAL A 607 -4.64 -34.32 8.90
N ILE A 608 -4.79 -35.63 9.00
CA ILE A 608 -6.06 -36.26 9.42
C ILE A 608 -5.93 -36.71 10.88
N PRO A 609 -6.81 -36.26 11.80
CA PRO A 609 -6.65 -36.51 13.24
C PRO A 609 -6.92 -37.96 13.68
N SER A 610 -7.57 -38.80 12.85
CA SER A 610 -8.00 -40.15 13.23
C SER A 610 -7.49 -41.24 12.28
N PRO A 611 -6.94 -42.36 12.79
CA PRO A 611 -6.42 -43.46 11.98
C PRO A 611 -7.51 -44.21 11.18
N SER A 612 -8.79 -43.98 11.50
CA SER A 612 -9.95 -44.52 10.77
C SER A 612 -10.15 -43.89 9.39
N VAL A 613 -9.55 -42.71 9.15
CA VAL A 613 -9.66 -41.97 7.88
C VAL A 613 -8.28 -42.00 7.23
N ARG A 614 -8.13 -42.78 6.16
CA ARG A 614 -6.85 -42.97 5.44
C ARG A 614 -6.68 -41.89 4.37
N LYS A 615 -5.44 -41.43 4.17
CA LYS A 615 -5.08 -40.52 3.08
C LYS A 615 -5.30 -41.21 1.72
N PRO A 616 -5.91 -40.54 0.72
CA PRO A 616 -5.82 -40.92 -0.68
C PRO A 616 -4.36 -41.19 -1.07
N GLY A 617 -4.07 -42.35 -1.68
CA GLY A 617 -2.73 -42.71 -2.17
C GLY A 617 -1.95 -43.77 -1.38
N ALA A 618 -2.37 -44.15 -0.17
CA ALA A 618 -1.73 -45.22 0.61
C ALA A 618 -2.48 -46.56 0.50
N GLY A 619 -2.43 -47.18 -0.69
CA GLY A 619 -2.94 -48.52 -0.95
C GLY A 619 -4.41 -48.55 -1.41
N SER A 620 -4.59 -48.97 -2.67
CA SER A 620 -5.80 -49.31 -3.42
C SER A 620 -7.10 -49.60 -2.62
N ALA A 621 -7.70 -48.55 -2.07
CA ALA A 621 -9.12 -48.45 -1.77
C ALA A 621 -9.44 -46.96 -1.65
N GLU A 622 -10.27 -46.43 -2.56
CA GLU A 622 -10.72 -45.04 -2.56
C GLU A 622 -11.37 -44.70 -1.22
N VAL A 623 -10.70 -43.88 -0.41
CA VAL A 623 -11.32 -43.25 0.76
C VAL A 623 -11.54 -41.80 0.39
N SER A 624 -12.77 -41.48 -0.02
CA SER A 624 -13.25 -40.11 -0.23
C SER A 624 -13.39 -39.42 1.12
N LEU A 625 -12.73 -38.28 1.31
CA LEU A 625 -12.88 -37.43 2.49
C LEU A 625 -14.27 -36.79 2.44
N ALA A 626 -15.19 -37.28 3.26
CA ALA A 626 -16.56 -36.78 3.27
C ALA A 626 -16.61 -35.29 3.65
N PRO A 627 -17.43 -34.46 2.97
CA PRO A 627 -17.70 -33.09 3.40
C PRO A 627 -18.15 -33.03 4.87
N GLY A 628 -17.69 -32.01 5.59
CA GLY A 628 -17.91 -31.88 7.04
C GLY A 628 -16.83 -32.55 7.90
N THR A 629 -15.88 -33.30 7.32
CA THR A 629 -14.77 -33.91 8.07
C THR A 629 -13.84 -32.83 8.63
N CYS A 630 -13.53 -32.91 9.94
CA CYS A 630 -12.57 -32.03 10.59
C CYS A 630 -11.14 -32.52 10.36
N VAL A 631 -10.29 -31.63 9.85
CA VAL A 631 -8.90 -31.90 9.45
C VAL A 631 -7.96 -30.83 10.01
N GLY A 632 -6.67 -31.13 9.99
CA GLY A 632 -5.59 -30.15 10.16
C GLY A 632 -4.99 -29.82 8.80
N VAL A 633 -4.53 -28.58 8.65
CA VAL A 633 -3.84 -28.07 7.47
C VAL A 633 -2.46 -27.63 7.89
N ARG A 634 -1.43 -28.06 7.16
CA ARG A 634 -0.07 -27.56 7.33
C ARG A 634 0.01 -26.16 6.74
N LEU A 635 0.22 -25.17 7.60
CA LEU A 635 0.41 -23.77 7.22
C LEU A 635 1.91 -23.40 7.22
N PRO A 636 2.29 -22.37 6.46
CA PRO A 636 3.65 -21.87 6.42
C PRO A 636 4.21 -21.44 7.79
N ASN A 637 5.54 -21.36 7.89
CA ASN A 637 6.25 -20.94 9.11
C ASN A 637 6.29 -19.42 9.32
N ALA A 638 5.56 -18.66 8.52
CA ALA A 638 5.59 -17.21 8.53
C ALA A 638 4.28 -16.59 8.07
N ALA A 639 4.09 -15.33 8.44
CA ALA A 639 2.99 -14.49 7.99
C ALA A 639 3.42 -13.01 7.98
N TRP A 640 2.55 -12.16 7.46
CA TRP A 640 2.70 -10.71 7.46
C TRP A 640 1.64 -10.03 8.32
N VAL A 641 2.06 -9.17 9.25
CA VAL A 641 1.13 -8.40 10.11
C VAL A 641 1.57 -6.94 10.11
N GLY A 642 0.76 -6.06 9.52
CA GLY A 642 1.21 -4.68 9.29
C GLY A 642 2.46 -4.68 8.40
N ASP A 643 3.51 -3.98 8.86
CA ASP A 643 4.80 -3.92 8.17
C ASP A 643 5.82 -4.92 8.78
N ASP A 644 5.35 -5.85 9.62
CA ASP A 644 6.18 -6.85 10.29
C ASP A 644 6.16 -8.18 9.54
N TYR A 645 7.34 -8.76 9.37
CA TYR A 645 7.52 -10.18 9.09
C TYR A 645 7.37 -10.96 10.41
N VAL A 646 6.50 -11.97 10.41
CA VAL A 646 6.22 -12.78 11.60
C VAL A 646 6.69 -14.20 11.37
N ALA A 647 7.69 -14.66 12.11
CA ALA A 647 8.05 -16.08 12.15
C ALA A 647 7.20 -16.82 13.17
N ILE A 648 6.58 -17.92 12.75
CA ILE A 648 5.66 -18.73 13.53
C ILE A 648 6.36 -20.05 13.89
N GLY A 649 6.26 -20.45 15.15
CA GLY A 649 6.84 -21.70 15.63
C GLY A 649 6.17 -22.95 15.03
N ASN A 650 6.87 -24.08 15.05
CA ASN A 650 6.34 -25.36 14.53
C ASN A 650 5.11 -25.86 15.31
N ALA A 651 4.90 -25.35 16.52
CA ALA A 651 3.70 -25.60 17.34
C ALA A 651 2.58 -24.56 17.11
N GLY A 652 2.74 -23.67 16.14
CA GLY A 652 1.82 -22.59 15.83
C GLY A 652 2.01 -21.34 16.69
N GLU A 653 1.03 -20.45 16.62
CA GLU A 653 0.97 -19.23 17.43
C GLU A 653 0.40 -19.51 18.82
N PRO A 654 0.72 -18.68 19.83
CA PRO A 654 0.07 -18.76 21.13
C PRO A 654 -1.46 -18.67 20.99
N GLY A 655 -2.20 -19.56 21.64
CA GLY A 655 -3.66 -19.62 21.52
C GLY A 655 -4.37 -18.39 22.12
N GLU A 656 -5.48 -18.00 21.49
CA GLU A 656 -6.31 -16.88 21.96
C GLU A 656 -6.83 -17.11 23.39
N GLY A 657 -6.79 -16.06 24.22
CA GLY A 657 -7.31 -16.08 25.59
C GLY A 657 -6.40 -16.71 26.65
N GLN A 658 -5.21 -17.20 26.29
CA GLN A 658 -4.19 -17.61 27.27
C GLN A 658 -3.32 -16.41 27.66
N PRO A 659 -2.84 -16.32 28.92
CA PRO A 659 -1.83 -15.34 29.30
C PRO A 659 -0.58 -15.51 28.42
N ALA A 660 -0.28 -14.49 27.63
CA ALA A 660 0.88 -14.46 26.75
C ALA A 660 1.94 -13.52 27.30
N LEU A 661 3.20 -13.88 27.07
CA LEU A 661 4.35 -13.02 27.28
C LEU A 661 4.70 -12.32 25.96
N GLU A 662 5.00 -11.04 26.05
CA GLU A 662 5.61 -10.25 24.99
C GLU A 662 7.02 -9.84 25.43
N VAL A 663 8.02 -10.22 24.65
CA VAL A 663 9.42 -9.83 24.87
C VAL A 663 9.86 -8.90 23.74
N PHE A 664 10.21 -7.67 24.10
CA PHE A 664 10.54 -6.59 23.19
C PHE A 664 12.06 -6.46 23.07
N PHE A 665 12.54 -6.32 21.84
CA PHE A 665 13.95 -6.12 21.53
C PHE A 665 14.15 -4.80 20.79
N ASN A 666 14.89 -3.89 21.41
CA ASN A 666 15.47 -2.73 20.75
C ASN A 666 16.81 -3.14 20.14
N ILE A 667 16.76 -3.62 18.90
CA ILE A 667 17.86 -4.30 18.23
C ILE A 667 18.21 -3.60 16.91
N SER A 668 19.37 -3.88 16.33
CA SER A 668 19.73 -3.47 14.95
C SER A 668 19.15 -4.43 13.90
N PRO A 669 19.08 -4.05 12.61
CA PRO A 669 18.67 -4.95 11.53
C PRO A 669 19.47 -6.26 11.52
N GLU A 670 20.79 -6.18 11.62
CA GLU A 670 21.69 -7.33 11.65
C GLU A 670 21.44 -8.20 12.90
N GLY A 671 21.20 -7.54 14.04
CA GLY A 671 20.86 -8.23 15.28
C GLY A 671 19.54 -8.98 15.20
N ALA A 672 18.54 -8.47 14.48
CA ALA A 672 17.27 -9.16 14.29
C ALA A 672 17.42 -10.47 13.49
N VAL A 673 18.25 -10.48 12.45
CA VAL A 673 18.60 -11.71 11.72
C VAL A 673 19.30 -12.71 12.65
N LEU A 674 20.23 -12.24 13.49
CA LEU A 674 20.90 -13.08 14.49
C LEU A 674 19.95 -13.61 15.56
N LEU A 675 19.04 -12.77 16.06
CA LEU A 675 18.01 -13.13 17.04
C LEU A 675 17.16 -14.28 16.50
N MET A 676 16.71 -14.17 15.25
CA MET A 676 15.90 -15.19 14.60
C MET A 676 16.65 -16.53 14.49
N ARG A 677 17.91 -16.51 14.03
CA ARG A 677 18.77 -17.71 13.96
C ARG A 677 19.02 -18.36 15.32
N ALA A 678 19.14 -17.55 16.37
CA ALA A 678 19.44 -18.03 17.71
C ALA A 678 18.21 -18.62 18.42
N LEU A 679 17.06 -17.96 18.33
CA LEU A 679 15.88 -18.32 19.13
C LEU A 679 15.03 -19.42 18.48
N ILE A 680 14.78 -19.36 17.18
CA ILE A 680 13.81 -20.25 16.51
C ILE A 680 14.15 -21.74 16.69
N PRO A 681 15.39 -22.22 16.46
CA PRO A 681 15.72 -23.63 16.67
C PRO A 681 15.53 -24.07 18.13
N GLY A 682 15.84 -23.19 19.09
CA GLY A 682 15.66 -23.43 20.51
C GLY A 682 14.19 -23.63 20.86
N LEU A 683 13.35 -22.65 20.52
CA LEU A 683 11.92 -22.67 20.84
C LEU A 683 11.19 -23.84 20.16
N ASN A 684 11.52 -24.13 18.89
CA ASN A 684 10.96 -25.26 18.16
C ASN A 684 11.33 -26.62 18.78
N ARG A 685 12.55 -26.80 19.30
CA ARG A 685 12.95 -28.04 20.00
C ARG A 685 12.09 -28.32 21.23
N TRP A 686 11.68 -27.29 21.93
CA TRP A 686 10.83 -27.40 23.12
C TRP A 686 9.32 -27.45 22.80
N HIS A 687 8.94 -27.42 21.51
CA HIS A 687 7.55 -27.45 21.05
C HIS A 687 6.67 -26.33 21.65
N HIS A 688 7.27 -25.17 21.96
CA HIS A 688 6.49 -24.02 22.42
C HIS A 688 5.84 -23.33 21.21
N PRO A 689 4.54 -22.97 21.28
CA PRO A 689 3.96 -22.07 20.30
C PRO A 689 4.54 -20.68 20.49
N PHE A 690 4.88 -20.00 19.40
CA PHE A 690 5.40 -18.64 19.45
C PHE A 690 5.17 -17.90 18.14
N ALA A 691 5.18 -16.57 18.22
CA ALA A 691 5.23 -15.67 17.07
C ALA A 691 6.32 -14.62 17.31
N LEU A 692 7.33 -14.56 16.46
CA LEU A 692 8.38 -13.55 16.50
C LEU A 692 8.13 -12.52 15.38
N LYS A 693 7.62 -11.35 15.77
CA LYS A 693 7.39 -10.20 14.87
C LYS A 693 8.69 -9.40 14.74
N ILE A 694 9.07 -9.07 13.52
CA ILE A 694 10.25 -8.27 13.19
C ILE A 694 9.88 -7.27 12.10
N LEU A 695 10.23 -5.99 12.28
CA LEU A 695 10.06 -4.97 11.24
C LEU A 695 10.78 -5.41 9.96
N ALA A 696 10.06 -5.45 8.84
CA ALA A 696 10.65 -5.85 7.57
C ALA A 696 11.44 -4.71 6.87
N GLU A 697 11.24 -3.47 7.32
CA GLU A 697 11.92 -2.29 6.78
C GLU A 697 13.06 -1.82 7.71
N PRO A 698 14.33 -1.87 7.26
CA PRO A 698 15.49 -1.45 8.07
C PRO A 698 15.40 -0.02 8.61
N ASN A 699 14.74 0.88 7.87
CA ASN A 699 14.54 2.26 8.28
C ASN A 699 13.66 2.40 9.54
N GLY A 700 12.87 1.37 9.88
CA GLY A 700 12.04 1.33 11.08
C GLY A 700 12.79 0.95 12.37
N TYR A 701 14.03 0.46 12.27
CA TYR A 701 14.78 -0.09 13.40
C TYR A 701 15.17 0.87 14.52
N PRO A 702 15.21 2.20 14.37
CA PRO A 702 15.34 3.09 15.52
C PRO A 702 14.27 2.90 16.61
N ARG A 703 13.21 2.13 16.35
CA ARG A 703 12.14 1.80 17.30
C ARG A 703 12.60 0.92 18.47
N PHE A 704 11.99 1.12 19.64
CA PHE A 704 12.26 0.34 20.87
C PHE A 704 11.67 -1.07 20.83
N ASN A 705 10.66 -1.29 19.98
CA ASN A 705 9.98 -2.56 19.77
C ASN A 705 10.27 -3.12 18.37
N ALA A 706 11.52 -3.00 17.90
CA ALA A 706 11.92 -3.41 16.55
C ALA A 706 11.72 -4.93 16.28
N ALA A 707 11.80 -5.74 17.33
CA ALA A 707 11.33 -7.12 17.30
C ALA A 707 10.53 -7.44 18.58
N VAL A 708 9.49 -8.27 18.45
CA VAL A 708 8.61 -8.68 19.55
C VAL A 708 8.36 -10.18 19.47
N LEU A 709 8.72 -10.92 20.53
CA LEU A 709 8.45 -12.35 20.67
C LEU A 709 7.21 -12.56 21.54
N HIS A 710 6.21 -13.24 20.99
CA HIS A 710 5.03 -13.71 21.71
C HIS A 710 5.15 -15.20 22.01
N LEU A 711 4.90 -15.58 23.26
CA LEU A 711 4.93 -16.97 23.71
C LEU A 711 4.09 -17.16 24.99
N PRO A 712 3.64 -18.38 25.33
CA PRO A 712 2.95 -18.63 26.59
C PRO A 712 3.83 -18.33 27.81
N VAL A 713 3.22 -17.90 28.93
CA VAL A 713 3.95 -17.65 30.20
C VAL A 713 4.78 -18.86 30.65
N SER A 714 4.26 -20.08 30.44
CA SER A 714 4.94 -21.34 30.79
C SER A 714 6.25 -21.59 30.03
N ALA A 715 6.47 -20.91 28.91
CA ALA A 715 7.68 -21.06 28.10
C ALA A 715 8.86 -20.22 28.62
N TYR A 716 8.62 -19.30 29.56
CA TYR A 716 9.63 -18.37 30.06
C TYR A 716 10.92 -19.02 30.59
N PRO A 717 10.91 -20.11 31.37
CA PRO A 717 12.16 -20.71 31.86
C PRO A 717 13.08 -21.19 30.72
N HIS A 718 12.50 -21.73 29.65
CA HIS A 718 13.24 -22.15 28.46
C HIS A 718 13.73 -20.95 27.64
N LEU A 719 12.89 -19.92 27.50
CA LEU A 719 13.29 -18.67 26.86
C LEU A 719 14.43 -17.99 27.61
N HIS A 720 14.35 -17.91 28.94
CA HIS A 720 15.38 -17.33 29.79
C HIS A 720 16.72 -18.04 29.57
N ALA A 721 16.74 -19.38 29.62
CA ALA A 721 17.95 -20.16 29.36
C ALA A 721 18.54 -19.91 27.95
N LEU A 722 17.68 -19.81 26.92
CA LEU A 722 18.10 -19.48 25.54
C LEU A 722 18.68 -18.07 25.46
N LEU A 723 18.00 -17.09 26.04
CA LEU A 723 18.44 -15.69 26.06
C LEU A 723 19.75 -15.54 26.84
N THR A 724 19.91 -16.20 27.99
CA THR A 724 21.18 -16.19 28.74
C THR A 724 22.33 -16.71 27.87
N HIS A 725 22.08 -17.76 27.08
CA HIS A 725 23.10 -18.33 26.20
C HIS A 725 23.46 -17.41 25.01
N CYS A 726 22.47 -16.79 24.35
CA CYS A 726 22.71 -15.98 23.15
C CYS A 726 22.95 -14.49 23.43
N HIS A 727 22.67 -14.00 24.64
CA HIS A 727 22.82 -12.60 25.01
C HIS A 727 24.22 -12.03 24.73
N PRO A 728 25.35 -12.72 25.02
CA PRO A 728 26.68 -12.21 24.70
C PRO A 728 26.88 -11.89 23.21
N THR A 729 26.25 -12.67 22.32
CA THR A 729 26.30 -12.47 20.87
C THR A 729 25.34 -11.37 20.42
N LEU A 730 24.18 -11.22 21.09
CA LEU A 730 23.18 -10.20 20.73
C LEU A 730 23.51 -8.80 21.28
N ARG A 731 24.20 -8.72 22.43
CA ARG A 731 24.46 -7.46 23.15
C ARG A 731 25.04 -6.33 22.29
N PRO A 732 25.99 -6.56 21.36
CA PRO A 732 26.52 -5.50 20.49
C PRO A 732 25.47 -4.87 19.57
N HIS A 733 24.37 -5.58 19.30
CA HIS A 733 23.29 -5.14 18.44
C HIS A 733 22.10 -4.55 19.21
N LEU A 734 22.09 -4.63 20.54
CA LEU A 734 21.02 -4.10 21.38
C LEU A 734 21.29 -2.64 21.76
N ARG A 735 20.25 -1.81 21.68
CA ARG A 735 20.27 -0.42 22.15
C ARG A 735 19.55 -0.29 23.47
N ASP A 736 20.04 0.58 24.34
CA ASP A 736 19.65 0.61 25.75
C ASP A 736 18.14 0.87 26.04
N PRO A 737 17.41 1.75 25.33
CA PRO A 737 16.00 2.02 25.64
C PRO A 737 15.09 0.81 25.40
N ILE A 738 14.15 0.57 26.31
CA ILE A 738 13.06 -0.43 26.16
C ILE A 738 11.69 0.26 26.13
N PRO A 739 10.63 -0.35 25.60
CA PRO A 739 9.28 0.24 25.63
C PRO A 739 8.83 0.58 27.05
N LEU A 740 8.22 1.75 27.25
CA LEU A 740 7.70 2.15 28.57
C LEU A 740 6.65 1.14 29.06
N PHE A 741 6.59 0.94 30.39
CA PHE A 741 5.73 -0.04 31.09
C PHE A 741 6.18 -1.50 31.02
N THR A 742 7.32 -1.80 30.39
CA THR A 742 7.90 -3.16 30.38
C THR A 742 8.88 -3.36 31.55
N GLN A 743 9.04 -4.61 31.99
CA GLN A 743 10.09 -5.03 32.93
C GLN A 743 11.41 -5.20 32.17
N PRO A 744 12.53 -4.60 32.62
CA PRO A 744 13.84 -4.84 32.01
C PRO A 744 14.32 -6.27 32.30
N LEU A 745 14.68 -7.00 31.24
CA LEU A 745 15.42 -8.27 31.34
C LEU A 745 16.92 -8.06 31.13
N ALA A 746 17.29 -7.18 30.21
CA ALA A 746 18.64 -6.70 29.94
C ALA A 746 18.53 -5.33 29.25
N ARG A 747 19.67 -4.66 29.03
CA ARG A 747 19.69 -3.47 28.17
C ARG A 747 19.14 -3.79 26.78
N GLY A 748 18.12 -3.05 26.35
CA GLY A 748 17.42 -3.27 25.09
C GLY A 748 16.46 -4.47 25.04
N ILE A 749 16.24 -5.17 26.16
CA ILE A 749 15.27 -6.28 26.25
C ILE A 749 14.26 -5.99 27.35
N GLY A 750 13.01 -5.76 26.96
CA GLY A 750 11.87 -5.56 27.85
C GLY A 750 10.91 -6.75 27.81
N LEU A 751 10.13 -6.93 28.87
CA LEU A 751 9.10 -7.98 28.98
C LEU A 751 7.79 -7.42 29.53
N ALA A 752 6.68 -7.90 29.02
CA ALA A 752 5.34 -7.68 29.59
C ALA A 752 4.43 -8.89 29.39
N GLU A 753 3.39 -8.99 30.21
CA GLU A 753 2.27 -9.89 30.01
C GLU A 753 1.20 -9.17 29.17
N SER A 754 0.77 -9.82 28.08
CA SER A 754 -0.25 -9.28 27.19
C SER A 754 -1.64 -9.46 27.80
N PRO A 755 -2.53 -8.43 27.75
CA PRO A 755 -3.89 -8.57 28.24
C PRO A 755 -4.69 -9.53 27.36
N ALA A 756 -5.51 -10.39 27.98
CA ALA A 756 -6.41 -11.27 27.23
C ALA A 756 -7.37 -10.43 26.37
N GLY A 757 -7.31 -10.61 25.04
CA GLY A 757 -8.17 -9.92 24.08
C GLY A 757 -7.76 -8.50 23.70
N ALA A 758 -6.57 -8.04 24.11
CA ALA A 758 -6.00 -6.79 23.60
C ALA A 758 -5.05 -7.06 22.41
N ASP A 759 -5.11 -6.22 21.38
CA ASP A 759 -4.30 -6.39 20.17
C ASP A 759 -2.83 -5.92 20.35
N ASP A 760 -2.57 -5.00 21.28
CA ASP A 760 -1.25 -4.40 21.55
C ASP A 760 -1.16 -3.96 23.03
N PHE A 761 -0.20 -4.52 23.77
CA PHE A 761 0.03 -4.19 25.19
C PHE A 761 0.27 -2.68 25.41
N GLY A 762 1.07 -2.06 24.55
CA GLY A 762 1.38 -0.64 24.66
C GLY A 762 0.12 0.20 24.52
N LEU A 763 -0.71 -0.05 23.50
CA LEU A 763 -1.95 0.69 23.29
C LEU A 763 -2.91 0.55 24.47
N ASP A 764 -3.02 -0.65 25.07
CA ASP A 764 -3.83 -0.87 26.27
C ASP A 764 -3.39 0.03 27.44
N ARG A 765 -2.07 0.10 27.71
CA ARG A 765 -1.54 0.94 28.79
C ARG A 765 -1.65 2.42 28.48
N PHE A 766 -1.33 2.84 27.25
CA PHE A 766 -1.39 4.24 26.85
C PHE A 766 -2.81 4.79 26.73
N GLN A 767 -3.83 3.95 26.51
CA GLN A 767 -5.22 4.39 26.53
C GLN A 767 -5.63 4.89 27.93
N LEU A 768 -5.15 4.26 29.00
CA LEU A 768 -5.36 4.73 30.37
C LEU A 768 -4.69 6.08 30.62
N VAL A 769 -3.46 6.22 30.14
CA VAL A 769 -2.70 7.47 30.26
C VAL A 769 -3.38 8.59 29.48
N ALA A 770 -3.81 8.32 28.24
CA ALA A 770 -4.49 9.28 27.39
C ALA A 770 -5.81 9.77 28.02
N ALA A 771 -6.59 8.86 28.62
CA ALA A 771 -7.81 9.23 29.34
C ALA A 771 -7.50 10.15 30.52
N VAL A 772 -6.45 9.86 31.29
CA VAL A 772 -6.01 10.71 32.41
C VAL A 772 -5.53 12.08 31.94
N LEU A 773 -4.77 12.15 30.85
CA LEU A 773 -4.31 13.43 30.30
C LEU A 773 -5.49 14.29 29.82
N GLN A 774 -6.55 13.66 29.30
CA GLN A 774 -7.74 14.34 28.82
C GLN A 774 -8.62 14.89 29.96
N ASP A 775 -8.77 14.13 31.04
CA ASP A 775 -9.77 14.42 32.08
C ASP A 775 -9.19 15.09 33.34
N ALA A 776 -7.90 14.87 33.66
CA ALA A 776 -7.28 15.40 34.86
C ALA A 776 -6.66 16.80 34.63
N PRO A 777 -6.62 17.67 35.66
CA PRO A 777 -5.89 18.93 35.61
C PRO A 777 -4.43 18.73 35.19
N PRO A 778 -3.80 19.69 34.47
CA PRO A 778 -2.44 19.56 33.94
C PRO A 778 -1.33 19.54 35.01
N GLU A 779 -1.68 19.57 36.29
CA GLU A 779 -0.74 19.49 37.40
C GLU A 779 -0.19 18.05 37.55
N PRO A 780 1.15 17.86 37.57
CA PRO A 780 1.77 16.54 37.63
C PRO A 780 1.26 15.66 38.78
N GLY A 781 1.12 16.24 39.98
CA GLY A 781 0.61 15.52 41.15
C GLY A 781 -0.85 15.10 41.04
N ALA A 782 -1.69 15.89 40.34
CA ALA A 782 -3.09 15.52 40.08
C ALA A 782 -3.18 14.39 39.06
N ARG A 783 -2.41 14.49 37.96
CA ARG A 783 -2.31 13.42 36.95
C ARG A 783 -1.80 12.12 37.53
N GLN A 784 -0.76 12.15 38.37
CA GLN A 784 -0.20 10.95 39.01
C GLN A 784 -1.24 10.24 39.91
N ARG A 785 -2.02 10.99 40.71
CA ARG A 785 -3.10 10.41 41.52
C ARG A 785 -4.21 9.81 40.66
N ALA A 786 -4.64 10.54 39.62
CA ALA A 786 -5.68 10.06 38.70
C ALA A 786 -5.23 8.80 37.95
N LEU A 787 -3.95 8.71 37.57
CA LEU A 787 -3.39 7.56 36.89
C LEU A 787 -3.30 6.32 37.77
N ARG A 788 -2.86 6.47 39.04
CA ARG A 788 -2.93 5.38 40.03
C ARG A 788 -4.35 4.87 40.22
N GLN A 789 -5.34 5.77 40.27
CA GLN A 789 -6.75 5.38 40.36
C GLN A 789 -7.25 4.66 39.09
N ALA A 790 -6.85 5.12 37.91
CA ALA A 790 -7.22 4.48 36.63
C ALA A 790 -6.69 3.05 36.53
N PHE A 791 -5.43 2.81 36.94
CA PHE A 791 -4.84 1.47 37.01
C PHE A 791 -5.57 0.59 38.03
N ALA A 792 -5.80 1.11 39.25
CA ALA A 792 -6.51 0.37 40.29
C ALA A 792 -7.93 -0.04 39.88
N ARG A 793 -8.66 0.80 39.12
CA ARG A 793 -10.00 0.44 38.59
C ARG A 793 -9.97 -0.77 37.66
N ARG A 794 -8.87 -1.00 36.94
CA ARG A 794 -8.63 -2.19 36.12
C ARG A 794 -7.93 -3.32 36.87
N ARG A 795 -7.74 -3.20 38.19
CA ARG A 795 -7.00 -4.14 39.03
C ARG A 795 -5.54 -4.33 38.60
N LEU A 796 -4.95 -3.31 37.97
CA LEU A 796 -3.55 -3.27 37.60
C LEU A 796 -2.74 -2.61 38.72
N ASP A 797 -1.53 -3.14 38.97
CA ASP A 797 -0.57 -2.54 39.88
C ASP A 797 0.25 -1.48 39.14
N TRP A 798 0.12 -0.23 39.56
CA TRP A 798 0.89 0.90 39.02
C TRP A 798 2.40 0.71 39.14
N CYS A 799 2.87 0.01 40.18
CA CYS A 799 4.29 -0.28 40.38
C CYS A 799 4.79 -1.45 39.54
N ARG A 800 3.90 -2.28 38.99
CA ARG A 800 4.22 -3.42 38.13
C ARG A 800 3.33 -3.41 36.87
N PRO A 801 3.41 -2.38 36.03
CA PRO A 801 2.49 -2.17 34.90
C PRO A 801 2.66 -3.21 33.77
N HIS A 802 3.76 -3.97 33.81
CA HIS A 802 4.08 -5.08 32.92
C HIS A 802 3.30 -6.36 33.24
N LEU A 803 2.60 -6.44 34.37
CA LEU A 803 1.86 -7.63 34.78
C LEU A 803 0.37 -7.47 34.56
N GLU A 804 -0.28 -8.60 34.29
CA GLU A 804 -1.73 -8.70 34.26
C GLU A 804 -2.32 -9.00 35.65
N PRO A 805 -3.61 -8.66 35.89
CA PRO A 805 -4.24 -8.88 37.18
C PRO A 805 -4.17 -10.34 37.63
N GLY A 806 -3.60 -10.57 38.82
CA GLY A 806 -3.48 -11.91 39.42
C GLY A 806 -2.22 -12.69 39.05
N SER A 807 -1.29 -12.10 38.28
CA SER A 807 -0.01 -12.75 37.99
C SER A 807 0.93 -12.81 39.19
N ALA A 808 1.61 -13.94 39.37
CA ALA A 808 2.72 -14.08 40.31
C ALA A 808 4.00 -13.34 39.81
N GLY A 809 4.17 -13.25 38.47
CA GLY A 809 5.06 -12.33 37.76
C GLY A 809 6.51 -12.26 38.22
N GLN A 810 7.16 -13.40 38.47
CA GLN A 810 8.59 -13.44 38.84
C GLN A 810 9.45 -13.81 37.62
N TYR A 811 9.91 -12.79 36.90
CA TYR A 811 10.78 -12.93 35.75
C TYR A 811 12.22 -12.57 36.13
N GLN A 812 13.15 -13.52 36.00
CA GLN A 812 14.56 -13.34 36.33
C GLN A 812 15.27 -12.46 35.27
N PRO A 813 15.94 -11.37 35.67
CA PRO A 813 16.78 -10.60 34.75
C PRO A 813 17.97 -11.42 34.22
N LEU A 814 18.40 -11.12 32.99
CA LEU A 814 19.58 -11.70 32.35
C LEU A 814 20.88 -11.05 32.85
N GLU A 815 20.81 -9.78 33.23
CA GLU A 815 21.90 -9.03 33.87
C GLU A 815 21.53 -8.79 35.34
N PRO A 816 22.45 -8.98 36.31
CA PRO A 816 22.19 -8.60 37.69
C PRO A 816 21.92 -7.09 37.75
N GLU A 817 20.82 -6.68 38.38
CA GLU A 817 20.43 -5.27 38.52
C GLU A 817 21.63 -4.44 39.00
N ALA A 818 22.01 -3.41 38.23
CA ALA A 818 22.80 -2.33 38.77
C ALA A 818 21.89 -1.59 39.78
N ILE A 819 21.92 -2.03 41.03
CA ILE A 819 21.12 -1.50 42.14
C ILE A 819 21.36 0.02 42.25
N SER A 820 20.47 0.82 41.67
CA SER A 820 20.25 2.19 42.09
C SER A 820 19.20 2.16 43.19
N ARG A 821 19.59 1.71 44.39
CA ARG A 821 18.74 1.91 45.57
C ARG A 821 18.74 3.41 45.89
N PRO A 822 17.59 4.06 46.09
CA PRO A 822 17.58 5.39 46.67
C PRO A 822 18.11 5.27 48.11
N GLU A 823 19.15 6.03 48.43
CA GLU A 823 19.57 6.22 49.82
C GLU A 823 18.35 6.66 50.63
N ALA A 824 17.99 5.86 51.63
CA ALA A 824 16.99 6.25 52.62
C ALA A 824 17.49 7.53 53.30
N THR A 825 16.82 8.64 53.03
CA THR A 825 17.07 9.91 53.69
C THR A 825 16.81 9.73 55.19
N PRO A 826 17.78 9.98 56.09
CA PRO A 826 17.50 9.90 57.52
C PRO A 826 16.57 11.05 57.92
N LEU A 827 15.53 10.72 58.68
CA LEU A 827 14.61 11.69 59.29
C LEU A 827 15.39 12.68 60.16
N PRO A 828 15.19 14.01 60.00
CA PRO A 828 15.81 14.99 60.88
C PRO A 828 15.02 15.07 62.18
N GLY A 829 15.63 14.65 63.30
CA GLY A 829 15.11 15.01 64.61
C GLY A 829 15.26 13.96 65.71
N VAL A 830 16.48 13.63 66.10
CA VAL A 830 16.76 13.25 67.49
C VAL A 830 18.11 13.85 67.88
N ARG A 831 18.11 14.72 68.89
CA ARG A 831 19.30 15.31 69.51
C ARG A 831 20.13 14.21 70.18
N ALA A 832 21.42 14.13 69.88
CA ALA A 832 22.38 13.45 70.73
C ALA A 832 22.79 14.38 71.90
N PRO A 833 22.96 13.86 73.14
CA PRO A 833 23.70 14.58 74.17
C PRO A 833 25.20 14.38 74.01
N ALA A 834 25.95 15.41 74.40
CA ALA A 834 27.39 15.45 74.51
C ALA A 834 27.90 14.54 75.65
N ASP A 835 29.02 13.85 75.43
CA ASP A 835 30.30 14.07 76.14
C ASP A 835 31.20 12.81 76.13
N ALA A 836 32.49 13.10 75.89
CA ALA A 836 33.69 12.47 76.42
C ALA A 836 33.89 10.94 76.33
N ALA A 837 34.89 10.51 75.55
CA ALA A 837 36.23 10.15 76.05
C ALA A 837 36.91 9.12 75.12
N ASP A 838 38.11 9.47 74.68
CA ASP A 838 39.16 8.55 74.23
C ASP A 838 39.50 7.55 75.36
N PRO A 839 39.85 6.28 75.07
CA PRO A 839 41.25 6.03 74.80
C PRO A 839 41.55 4.93 73.76
N SER A 840 42.55 5.22 72.94
CA SER A 840 43.58 4.30 72.50
C SER A 840 44.06 3.37 73.63
N ASP A 841 43.83 2.07 73.50
CA ASP A 841 44.79 0.98 73.68
C ASP A 841 44.03 -0.36 73.75
N TRP A 842 44.55 -1.35 73.04
CA TRP A 842 44.88 -2.70 73.53
C TRP A 842 45.10 -3.61 72.31
N ALA A 843 46.39 -3.87 72.03
CA ALA A 843 46.88 -4.81 71.05
C ALA A 843 46.77 -6.27 71.56
N GLY A 844 46.68 -7.21 70.63
CA GLY A 844 46.76 -8.66 70.84
C GLY A 844 46.62 -9.43 69.54
#